data_AF-A0A4U6R755-F1
#
_entry.id   AF-A0A4U6R755-F1
#
_cell.length_a   1.000
_cell.length_b   1.000
_cell.length_c   1.000
_cell.angle_alpha   90.00
_cell.angle_beta   90.00
_cell.angle_gamma   90.00
#
_symmetry.space_group_name_H-M   'P 1'
#
loop_
_entity.id
_entity.type
_entity.pdbx_description
1 polymer ?
#
loop_
_entity_poly.entity_id
_entity_poly.type
_entity_poly.pdbx_seq_one_letter_code
_entity_poly.pdbx_strand_id
1 'polypeptide(L)'
;MNLEEGNSSPFSNLPPIVSCSKYDCRFLVPAVDPDGDKLTWRMSTRSESAINGIPSGMNIDSETGLFTWTGAESFSNGLYTVQVTIEDRDQEGNVKSTAAIDFLLNLRDQGVNASPEFDHPPTPEAGSVIKAVVGQKLTLTVQATDPDPNDQVFLNHVGLPIGATFEQTVSGSTTGVATLEWTPTSADMGENLVTFLANDNRGGASSPVGVKIEVIKPAISDVKITSTISTSDIQIDTSSYSVPPSQVAVENDRTIVTWEFDTFRVGQLESLATDLKLFNVQPGTQRVVTEQLEVSYTDIDGDPVRETLGEQKVKVAPTLTTIAVDTDKDLYSPSEQVIITGLLENQSDIQADARVALTIVDSQRVLVSDFGVFDVQAIAPKGQVSIPSEVFDTTSIYAGTYEVVAQLLDSDAEVLTQAVAPFAISTSNGSLTQVGALVNTDKPKYQAWDQALIDFRVRNLSQNGVFDGGVGTLQISRPNGELLAEETYDLNSLVPQGSSDRRYALALVDREAGTYQARWVISQDGEELASSQANFQVERSETLSLLGEVTLDYYETGEAKACHFETTNRSSQAEVKANLIYQLVSLVDGSVVYQIREENTAVSNTNGHLYQLLLSDPPAYGGYGCISMAEIDGELIELAAAGFEVVPPDLNAEVLPAAKGKLLVLIDNLGTATQDYNDASLQRAYLEELLTTNQWHYTLVDNAVEFETAFNSGLYSAAALLSDKVTLSPKVEQLLVEAQHNGMGLLVSGSWNRRNSKIEKALGIKLTGKNNQVSAIFDNGVIDQPVASDAIVAPGLAMAHCDADVWAVFGGGRNASDSCAYAHAPAAVTAGKYGRGGNSYFAYDVLDLATSYQGLHEQLLLEALLAVQPNAWPAAPGRLVPVAITLENLSRKAAVDVRFTLPQGGEVIESQMPTTFDDGTWLWQRDFSSPTDATNVLYILLPDGVAGEVSLHVEIKAGINRDLMVDDSELTYVLGNLDGSSKYQVASDLLQQLETDGPGIAKFQFIAKKLDAAVRDQAKGKLNNAIKSILSAVDEISEEEHTVANQLRFALDAWLYQLQRRL
;
A
#
# COMPACT_ATOMS: atom_id res chain seq x y z
N MET A 1 18.32 9.86 -22.01
CA MET A 1 18.19 9.01 -23.20
C MET A 1 16.73 9.09 -23.62
N ASN A 2 16.42 9.28 -24.90
CA ASN A 2 15.02 9.33 -25.36
C ASN A 2 14.57 7.90 -25.67
N LEU A 3 13.59 7.39 -24.94
CA LEU A 3 13.05 6.03 -25.10
C LEU A 3 11.89 5.96 -26.12
N GLU A 4 11.53 7.09 -26.74
CA GLU A 4 10.47 7.17 -27.77
C GLU A 4 10.79 6.37 -29.06
N GLU A 5 12.01 5.82 -29.19
CA GLU A 5 12.47 5.03 -30.35
C GLU A 5 12.20 3.51 -30.22
N GLY A 6 11.20 3.11 -29.44
CA GLY A 6 10.75 1.71 -29.38
C GLY A 6 11.54 0.83 -28.41
N ASN A 7 11.91 1.37 -27.25
CA ASN A 7 12.49 0.62 -26.13
C ASN A 7 11.79 0.98 -24.82
N SER A 8 11.52 -0.01 -24.00
CA SER A 8 10.96 0.08 -22.67
C SER A 8 12.09 -0.14 -21.68
N SER A 9 12.08 0.58 -20.55
CA SER A 9 13.08 0.32 -19.53
C SER A 9 12.78 -0.96 -18.77
N PRO A 10 13.83 -1.68 -18.33
CA PRO A 10 13.65 -2.83 -17.45
C PRO A 10 13.03 -2.38 -16.14
N PHE A 11 12.24 -3.25 -15.52
CA PHE A 11 11.70 -2.99 -14.20
C PHE A 11 11.92 -4.17 -13.25
N SER A 12 12.02 -3.84 -11.97
CA SER A 12 12.16 -4.78 -10.86
C SER A 12 11.11 -4.45 -9.81
N ASN A 13 10.61 -5.47 -9.13
CA ASN A 13 9.66 -5.36 -8.02
C ASN A 13 10.28 -5.82 -6.68
N LEU A 14 11.62 -5.74 -6.54
CA LEU A 14 12.31 -6.04 -5.29
C LEU A 14 11.70 -5.17 -4.15
N PRO A 15 11.42 -5.74 -2.97
CA PRO A 15 10.86 -4.96 -1.86
C PRO A 15 11.83 -3.85 -1.39
N PRO A 16 11.33 -2.71 -0.88
CA PRO A 16 12.17 -1.60 -0.42
C PRO A 16 13.11 -1.95 0.73
N ILE A 17 12.77 -2.97 1.53
CA ILE A 17 13.61 -3.51 2.59
C ILE A 17 13.80 -5.01 2.34
N VAL A 18 15.05 -5.44 2.17
CA VAL A 18 15.42 -6.85 2.06
C VAL A 18 16.12 -7.27 3.34
N SER A 19 15.51 -8.18 4.10
CA SER A 19 16.14 -8.75 5.28
C SER A 19 17.11 -9.86 4.89
N CYS A 20 18.29 -9.86 5.50
CA CYS A 20 19.35 -10.80 5.17
C CYS A 20 19.94 -11.43 6.43
N SER A 21 20.15 -12.74 6.40
CA SER A 21 20.84 -13.46 7.47
C SER A 21 22.30 -13.04 7.55
N LYS A 22 22.78 -12.78 8.77
CA LYS A 22 24.18 -12.41 9.02
C LYS A 22 25.20 -13.45 8.55
N TYR A 23 24.81 -14.73 8.51
CA TYR A 23 25.72 -15.84 8.20
C TYR A 23 25.56 -16.39 6.78
N ASP A 24 24.49 -16.00 6.07
CA ASP A 24 24.24 -16.42 4.68
C ASP A 24 23.39 -15.38 3.94
N CYS A 25 24.03 -14.28 3.51
CA CYS A 25 23.33 -13.19 2.85
C CYS A 25 23.42 -13.28 1.32
N ARG A 26 22.38 -13.85 0.70
CA ARG A 26 22.24 -13.96 -0.76
C ARG A 26 20.77 -13.97 -1.20
N PHE A 27 20.45 -13.31 -2.31
CA PHE A 27 19.11 -13.28 -2.91
C PHE A 27 19.18 -12.78 -4.36
N LEU A 28 18.16 -13.05 -5.17
CA LEU A 28 18.07 -12.51 -6.54
C LEU A 28 17.47 -11.10 -6.52
N VAL A 29 17.98 -10.21 -7.38
CA VAL A 29 17.32 -8.95 -7.74
C VAL A 29 16.53 -9.20 -9.04
N PRO A 30 15.23 -9.51 -8.96
CA PRO A 30 14.47 -9.94 -10.14
C PRO A 30 14.23 -8.76 -11.07
N ALA A 31 14.26 -8.98 -12.38
CA ALA A 31 13.93 -7.96 -13.36
C ALA A 31 13.31 -8.58 -14.61
N VAL A 32 12.49 -7.79 -15.29
CA VAL A 32 11.92 -8.10 -16.60
C VAL A 32 12.10 -6.91 -17.52
N ASP A 33 12.20 -7.20 -18.81
CA ASP A 33 12.22 -6.22 -19.87
C ASP A 33 10.99 -6.43 -20.76
N PRO A 34 10.11 -5.43 -20.92
CA PRO A 34 8.91 -5.58 -21.74
C PRO A 34 9.18 -5.91 -23.21
N ASP A 35 10.37 -5.57 -23.74
CA ASP A 35 10.76 -5.83 -25.12
C ASP A 35 11.56 -7.14 -25.28
N GLY A 36 11.87 -7.81 -24.17
CA GLY A 36 12.59 -9.08 -24.14
C GLY A 36 14.10 -8.94 -24.37
N ASP A 37 14.66 -7.75 -24.19
CA ASP A 37 16.09 -7.49 -24.34
C ASP A 37 16.93 -8.18 -23.24
N LYS A 38 18.24 -8.37 -23.48
CA LYS A 38 19.13 -9.05 -22.53
C LYS A 38 19.37 -8.15 -21.32
N LEU A 39 19.05 -8.65 -20.13
CA LEU A 39 19.35 -7.95 -18.87
C LEU A 39 20.71 -8.34 -18.30
N THR A 40 21.39 -7.34 -17.75
CA THR A 40 22.60 -7.53 -16.94
C THR A 40 22.55 -6.69 -15.66
N TRP A 41 23.16 -7.19 -14.60
CA TRP A 41 23.15 -6.54 -13.29
C TRP A 41 24.54 -6.06 -12.89
N ARG A 42 24.62 -4.95 -12.18
CA ARG A 42 25.85 -4.51 -11.52
C ARG A 42 25.56 -3.68 -10.29
N MET A 43 26.52 -3.63 -9.38
CA MET A 43 26.49 -2.64 -8.30
C MET A 43 26.56 -1.23 -8.91
N SER A 44 25.75 -0.32 -8.39
CA SER A 44 25.81 1.08 -8.82
C SER A 44 27.12 1.74 -8.38
N THR A 45 27.65 2.62 -9.22
CA THR A 45 28.82 3.43 -8.88
C THR A 45 28.47 4.54 -7.89
N ARG A 46 29.47 5.09 -7.19
CA ARG A 46 29.27 6.21 -6.25
C ARG A 46 28.64 7.44 -6.91
N SER A 47 28.95 7.70 -8.18
CA SER A 47 28.37 8.80 -8.96
C SER A 47 26.89 8.58 -9.30
N GLU A 48 26.44 7.33 -9.33
CA GLU A 48 25.05 6.98 -9.66
C GLU A 48 24.17 6.94 -8.40
N SER A 49 24.67 6.39 -7.29
CA SER A 49 23.87 6.20 -6.07
C SER A 49 24.02 7.28 -5.00
N ALA A 50 25.07 8.11 -5.10
CA ALA A 50 25.52 9.00 -4.02
C ALA A 50 25.83 8.31 -2.67
N ILE A 51 25.86 6.96 -2.64
CA ILE A 51 26.22 6.19 -1.45
C ILE A 51 27.73 6.34 -1.21
N ASN A 52 28.10 6.86 -0.04
CA ASN A 52 29.49 7.22 0.29
C ASN A 52 30.47 6.03 0.27
N GLY A 53 29.96 4.81 0.44
CA GLY A 53 30.68 3.56 0.21
C GLY A 53 29.78 2.37 0.53
N ILE A 54 29.81 1.35 -0.35
CA ILE A 54 29.19 0.06 -0.07
C ILE A 54 30.13 -0.78 0.83
N PRO A 55 29.60 -1.51 1.83
CA PRO A 55 30.39 -2.46 2.60
C PRO A 55 31.19 -3.43 1.73
N SER A 56 32.41 -3.74 2.13
CA SER A 56 33.24 -4.70 1.40
C SER A 56 32.60 -6.08 1.38
N GLY A 57 32.70 -6.77 0.25
CA GLY A 57 32.21 -8.15 0.08
C GLY A 57 30.81 -8.26 -0.54
N MET A 58 30.09 -7.15 -0.71
CA MET A 58 28.87 -7.11 -1.51
C MET A 58 29.19 -7.23 -3.00
N ASN A 59 28.50 -8.13 -3.69
CA ASN A 59 28.62 -8.33 -5.12
C ASN A 59 27.28 -8.75 -5.73
N ILE A 60 27.08 -8.50 -7.01
CA ILE A 60 25.96 -9.04 -7.79
C ILE A 60 26.49 -9.74 -9.04
N ASP A 61 26.00 -10.94 -9.29
CA ASP A 61 26.30 -11.67 -10.52
C ASP A 61 25.62 -11.00 -11.72
N SER A 62 26.40 -10.70 -12.77
CA SER A 62 25.95 -9.86 -13.87
C SER A 62 24.98 -10.54 -14.83
N GLU A 63 24.88 -11.86 -14.81
CA GLU A 63 24.02 -12.63 -15.72
C GLU A 63 22.76 -13.13 -15.02
N THR A 64 22.84 -13.38 -13.71
CA THR A 64 21.72 -13.95 -12.94
C THR A 64 21.04 -12.96 -12.01
N GLY A 65 21.69 -11.84 -11.68
CA GLY A 65 21.19 -10.89 -10.69
C GLY A 65 21.30 -11.40 -9.25
N LEU A 66 22.11 -12.44 -9.00
CA LEU A 66 22.35 -12.97 -7.65
C LEU A 66 23.21 -12.03 -6.84
N PHE A 67 22.59 -11.34 -5.89
CA PHE A 67 23.28 -10.56 -4.87
C PHE A 67 23.88 -11.49 -3.82
N THR A 68 25.12 -11.22 -3.42
CA THR A 68 25.83 -11.92 -2.34
C THR A 68 26.60 -10.94 -1.48
N TRP A 69 26.65 -11.18 -0.17
CA TRP A 69 27.53 -10.43 0.74
C TRP A 69 28.49 -11.38 1.46
N THR A 70 29.67 -11.55 0.88
CA THR A 70 30.72 -12.40 1.46
C THR A 70 31.36 -11.71 2.66
N GLY A 71 31.38 -12.37 3.83
CA GLY A 71 31.94 -11.81 5.07
C GLY A 71 30.98 -10.92 5.86
N ALA A 72 29.67 -11.01 5.58
CA ALA A 72 28.62 -10.23 6.25
C ALA A 72 28.64 -10.41 7.79
N GLU A 73 29.10 -11.56 8.28
CA GLU A 73 29.22 -11.87 9.71
C GLU A 73 30.16 -10.95 10.49
N SER A 74 31.09 -10.27 9.79
CA SER A 74 32.02 -9.31 10.37
C SER A 74 31.42 -7.91 10.56
N PHE A 75 30.22 -7.65 10.04
CA PHE A 75 29.53 -6.37 10.11
C PHE A 75 28.49 -6.33 11.25
N SER A 76 28.13 -5.13 11.72
CA SER A 76 27.09 -4.95 12.73
C SER A 76 25.70 -5.20 12.14
N ASN A 77 24.76 -5.67 12.98
CA ASN A 77 23.37 -5.75 12.56
C ASN A 77 22.82 -4.33 12.29
N GLY A 78 21.89 -4.20 11.35
CA GLY A 78 21.26 -2.94 11.01
C GLY A 78 20.96 -2.77 9.53
N LEU A 79 20.53 -1.56 9.16
CA LEU A 79 20.17 -1.20 7.80
C LEU A 79 21.39 -0.68 7.03
N TYR A 80 21.58 -1.21 5.83
CA TYR A 80 22.61 -0.80 4.87
C TYR A 80 21.92 -0.33 3.59
N THR A 81 22.28 0.85 3.09
CA THR A 81 21.79 1.31 1.80
C THR A 81 22.57 0.63 0.67
N VAL A 82 21.85 0.06 -0.29
CA VAL A 82 22.41 -0.62 -1.45
C VAL A 82 21.65 -0.14 -2.69
N GLN A 83 22.38 0.07 -3.79
CA GLN A 83 21.79 0.33 -5.10
C GLN A 83 22.39 -0.62 -6.13
N VAL A 84 21.53 -1.24 -6.92
CA VAL A 84 21.87 -2.08 -8.06
C VAL A 84 21.36 -1.40 -9.33
N THR A 85 22.19 -1.38 -10.37
CA THR A 85 21.78 -0.95 -11.71
C THR A 85 21.52 -2.18 -12.57
N ILE A 86 20.33 -2.23 -13.15
CA ILE A 86 19.92 -3.21 -14.15
C ILE A 86 20.08 -2.53 -15.51
N GLU A 87 20.81 -3.18 -16.40
CA GLU A 87 21.08 -2.67 -17.75
C GLU A 87 20.38 -3.58 -18.76
N ASP A 88 19.51 -2.97 -19.55
CA ASP A 88 18.92 -3.57 -20.75
C ASP A 88 19.91 -3.38 -21.91
N ARG A 89 20.24 -4.48 -22.58
CA ARG A 89 21.26 -4.56 -23.62
C ARG A 89 20.74 -5.18 -24.91
N ASP A 90 21.20 -4.59 -26.02
CA ASP A 90 21.00 -5.16 -27.36
C ASP A 90 21.80 -6.46 -27.58
N GLN A 91 21.60 -7.08 -28.75
CA GLN A 91 22.26 -8.33 -29.13
C GLN A 91 23.79 -8.19 -29.28
N GLU A 92 24.27 -6.98 -29.57
CA GLU A 92 25.68 -6.63 -29.65
C GLU A 92 26.31 -6.31 -28.28
N GLY A 93 25.49 -6.26 -27.23
CA GLY A 93 25.89 -6.00 -25.85
C GLY A 93 25.99 -4.53 -25.48
N ASN A 94 25.47 -3.59 -26.27
CA ASN A 94 25.39 -2.17 -25.90
C ASN A 94 24.20 -1.93 -24.96
N VAL A 95 24.36 -1.01 -24.01
CA VAL A 95 23.28 -0.63 -23.09
C VAL A 95 22.26 0.25 -23.81
N LYS A 96 21.01 -0.23 -23.93
CA LYS A 96 19.86 0.47 -24.50
C LYS A 96 19.14 1.31 -23.46
N SER A 97 19.03 0.81 -22.23
CA SER A 97 18.47 1.56 -21.11
C SER A 97 18.93 1.00 -19.77
N THR A 98 18.68 1.73 -18.68
CA THR A 98 19.07 1.30 -17.32
C THR A 98 18.00 1.65 -16.31
N ALA A 99 17.77 0.76 -15.35
CA ALA A 99 16.95 1.02 -14.16
C ALA A 99 17.78 0.82 -12.90
N ALA A 100 17.77 1.81 -12.01
CA ALA A 100 18.42 1.71 -10.70
C ALA A 100 17.40 1.32 -9.65
N ILE A 101 17.73 0.32 -8.83
CA ILE A 101 16.91 -0.15 -7.72
C ILE A 101 17.63 0.16 -6.43
N ASP A 102 17.02 1.05 -5.64
CA ASP A 102 17.44 1.41 -4.29
C ASP A 102 16.68 0.56 -3.27
N PHE A 103 17.41 -0.06 -2.35
CA PHE A 103 16.81 -0.79 -1.24
C PHE A 103 17.65 -0.71 0.03
N LEU A 104 16.99 -0.91 1.17
CA LEU A 104 17.64 -1.08 2.45
C LEU A 104 17.84 -2.57 2.71
N LEU A 105 19.10 -2.98 2.87
CA LEU A 105 19.45 -4.31 3.32
C LEU A 105 19.51 -4.33 4.84
N ASN A 106 18.63 -5.09 5.46
CA ASN A 106 18.53 -5.24 6.91
C ASN A 106 19.30 -6.48 7.35
N LEU A 107 20.58 -6.30 7.70
CA LEU A 107 21.44 -7.38 8.16
C LEU A 107 21.08 -7.76 9.60
N ARG A 108 20.67 -9.00 9.82
CA ARG A 108 20.24 -9.46 11.14
C ARG A 108 20.96 -10.73 11.56
N ASP A 109 21.48 -10.70 12.79
CA ASP A 109 21.77 -11.91 13.55
C ASP A 109 20.50 -12.25 14.34
N GLN A 110 19.79 -13.27 13.89
CA GLN A 110 18.55 -13.73 14.53
C GLN A 110 18.84 -14.62 15.76
N GLY A 111 20.11 -14.83 16.11
CA GLY A 111 20.51 -15.59 17.27
C GLY A 111 20.06 -17.06 17.17
N VAL A 112 19.08 -17.44 18.00
CA VAL A 112 18.52 -18.80 18.01
C VAL A 112 17.34 -18.94 17.04
N ASN A 113 16.73 -17.82 16.57
CA ASN A 113 15.66 -17.88 15.58
C ASN A 113 16.25 -18.14 14.19
N ALA A 114 15.69 -19.10 13.47
CA ALA A 114 15.86 -19.20 12.04
C ALA A 114 15.01 -18.15 11.32
N SER A 115 15.10 -18.12 10.00
CA SER A 115 14.14 -17.40 9.17
C SER A 115 13.39 -18.42 8.34
N PRO A 116 12.16 -18.10 7.90
CA PRO A 116 11.41 -18.99 7.03
C PRO A 116 12.17 -19.23 5.74
N GLU A 117 12.12 -20.44 5.21
CA GLU A 117 12.65 -20.80 3.90
C GLU A 117 11.52 -21.25 2.98
N PHE A 118 11.56 -20.84 1.71
CA PHE A 118 10.59 -21.30 0.73
C PHE A 118 10.83 -22.78 0.40
N ASP A 119 9.75 -23.56 0.39
CA ASP A 119 9.78 -24.98 0.05
C ASP A 119 9.72 -25.15 -1.46
N HIS A 120 10.75 -25.77 -2.05
CA HIS A 120 10.87 -26.05 -3.48
C HIS A 120 10.94 -27.57 -3.70
N PRO A 121 9.86 -28.26 -4.12
CA PRO A 121 8.47 -27.79 -4.34
C PRO A 121 7.64 -27.61 -3.04
N PRO A 122 6.45 -26.96 -3.07
CA PRO A 122 5.67 -26.55 -4.24
C PRO A 122 5.98 -25.16 -4.82
N THR A 123 6.73 -24.32 -4.12
CA THR A 123 7.06 -22.98 -4.62
C THR A 123 7.96 -23.09 -5.85
N PRO A 124 7.69 -22.37 -6.95
CA PRO A 124 8.59 -22.34 -8.10
C PRO A 124 9.97 -21.80 -7.74
N GLU A 125 11.01 -22.31 -8.39
CA GLU A 125 12.38 -21.81 -8.22
C GLU A 125 12.48 -20.32 -8.59
N ALA A 126 13.31 -19.58 -7.85
CA ALA A 126 13.50 -18.16 -8.10
C ALA A 126 14.10 -17.93 -9.50
N GLY A 127 13.52 -16.99 -10.24
CA GLY A 127 13.86 -16.69 -11.64
C GLY A 127 13.14 -17.55 -12.68
N SER A 128 12.28 -18.49 -12.27
CA SER A 128 11.52 -19.33 -13.20
C SER A 128 10.53 -18.54 -14.06
N VAL A 129 10.29 -19.03 -15.28
CA VAL A 129 9.28 -18.52 -16.22
C VAL A 129 8.10 -19.49 -16.27
N ILE A 130 6.91 -18.99 -15.97
CA ILE A 130 5.67 -19.74 -15.90
C ILE A 130 4.79 -19.31 -17.07
N LYS A 131 4.44 -20.22 -17.97
CA LYS A 131 3.54 -19.91 -19.09
C LYS A 131 2.09 -19.88 -18.61
N ALA A 132 1.34 -18.86 -19.02
CA ALA A 132 -0.09 -18.73 -18.81
C ALA A 132 -0.80 -18.48 -20.15
N VAL A 133 -1.99 -19.04 -20.33
CA VAL A 133 -2.73 -18.93 -21.59
C VAL A 133 -3.95 -18.06 -21.37
N VAL A 134 -4.16 -17.08 -22.25
CA VAL A 134 -5.33 -16.18 -22.19
C VAL A 134 -6.63 -16.98 -22.08
N GLY A 135 -7.42 -16.69 -21.05
CA GLY A 135 -8.70 -17.32 -20.76
C GLY A 135 -8.61 -18.68 -20.04
N GLN A 136 -7.42 -19.18 -19.71
CA GLN A 136 -7.22 -20.38 -18.89
C GLN A 136 -6.78 -20.01 -17.48
N LYS A 137 -7.32 -20.68 -16.46
CA LYS A 137 -6.94 -20.45 -15.07
C LYS A 137 -5.53 -20.98 -14.80
N LEU A 138 -4.63 -20.12 -14.36
CA LEU A 138 -3.34 -20.43 -13.75
C LEU A 138 -3.52 -20.53 -12.23
N THR A 139 -2.96 -21.59 -11.64
CA THR A 139 -2.89 -21.76 -10.18
C THR A 139 -1.45 -22.11 -9.79
N LEU A 140 -0.90 -21.37 -8.82
CA LEU A 140 0.42 -21.63 -8.24
C LEU A 140 0.31 -21.76 -6.73
N THR A 141 0.90 -22.80 -6.16
CA THR A 141 1.01 -22.96 -4.71
C THR A 141 2.38 -22.45 -4.26
N VAL A 142 2.37 -21.56 -3.27
CA VAL A 142 3.56 -20.99 -2.64
C VAL A 142 3.55 -21.45 -1.19
N GLN A 143 4.68 -21.97 -0.73
CA GLN A 143 4.84 -22.51 0.61
C GLN A 143 6.20 -22.13 1.17
N ALA A 144 6.23 -21.74 2.45
CA ALA A 144 7.45 -21.56 3.19
C ALA A 144 7.32 -22.19 4.58
N THR A 145 8.42 -22.76 5.07
CA THR A 145 8.50 -23.41 6.37
C THR A 145 9.59 -22.77 7.21
N ASP A 146 9.26 -22.49 8.47
CA ASP A 146 10.23 -22.12 9.48
C ASP A 146 10.62 -23.36 10.31
N PRO A 147 11.92 -23.62 10.52
CA PRO A 147 12.37 -24.76 11.31
C PRO A 147 12.13 -24.61 12.83
N ASP A 148 11.81 -23.42 13.34
CA ASP A 148 11.50 -23.19 14.75
C ASP A 148 10.05 -23.60 15.11
N PRO A 149 9.82 -24.55 16.03
CA PRO A 149 8.51 -25.16 16.26
C PRO A 149 7.38 -24.23 16.75
N ASN A 150 7.73 -23.02 17.21
CA ASN A 150 6.77 -22.04 17.75
C ASN A 150 6.59 -20.83 16.84
N ASP A 151 7.24 -20.84 15.68
CA ASP A 151 7.19 -19.73 14.75
C ASP A 151 5.99 -19.90 13.82
N GLN A 152 5.39 -18.78 13.43
CA GLN A 152 4.26 -18.75 12.51
C GLN A 152 4.65 -18.05 11.24
N VAL A 153 4.54 -18.74 10.11
CA VAL A 153 4.93 -18.19 8.80
C VAL A 153 3.76 -17.47 8.13
N PHE A 154 4.01 -16.23 7.74
CA PHE A 154 3.13 -15.38 6.95
C PHE A 154 3.72 -15.18 5.56
N LEU A 155 2.91 -15.39 4.53
CA LEU A 155 3.31 -15.24 3.13
C LEU A 155 2.75 -13.92 2.57
N ASN A 156 3.57 -13.22 1.78
CA ASN A 156 3.19 -11.99 1.11
C ASN A 156 3.79 -11.94 -0.30
N HIS A 157 3.43 -10.92 -1.08
CA HIS A 157 3.90 -10.75 -2.45
C HIS A 157 4.09 -9.28 -2.84
N VAL A 158 4.79 -9.05 -3.95
CA VAL A 158 4.88 -7.77 -4.66
C VAL A 158 4.65 -8.03 -6.15
N GLY A 159 3.89 -7.16 -6.82
CA GLY A 159 3.70 -7.22 -8.27
C GLY A 159 2.69 -8.26 -8.77
N LEU A 160 1.65 -8.60 -8.00
CA LEU A 160 0.58 -9.45 -8.54
C LEU A 160 -0.06 -8.80 -9.79
N PRO A 161 -0.32 -9.58 -10.86
CA PRO A 161 -1.05 -9.10 -12.02
C PRO A 161 -2.48 -8.66 -11.67
N ILE A 162 -3.05 -7.77 -12.48
CA ILE A 162 -4.42 -7.28 -12.25
C ILE A 162 -5.41 -8.46 -12.32
N GLY A 163 -6.27 -8.57 -11.31
CA GLY A 163 -7.26 -9.63 -11.19
C GLY A 163 -6.72 -10.98 -10.71
N ALA A 164 -5.43 -11.09 -10.40
CA ALA A 164 -4.89 -12.24 -9.67
C ALA A 164 -5.23 -12.13 -8.17
N THR A 165 -5.48 -13.26 -7.51
CA THR A 165 -5.61 -13.34 -6.05
C THR A 165 -4.44 -14.12 -5.47
N PHE A 166 -4.05 -13.79 -4.23
CA PHE A 166 -3.08 -14.54 -3.45
C PHE A 166 -3.59 -14.68 -2.03
N GLU A 167 -4.06 -15.87 -1.69
CA GLU A 167 -4.68 -16.14 -0.39
C GLU A 167 -3.86 -17.17 0.37
N GLN A 168 -3.49 -16.83 1.61
CA GLN A 168 -2.84 -17.76 2.52
C GLN A 168 -3.88 -18.77 3.03
N THR A 169 -3.75 -20.02 2.61
CA THR A 169 -4.68 -21.12 2.90
C THR A 169 -4.32 -21.88 4.18
N VAL A 170 -3.07 -21.76 4.65
CA VAL A 170 -2.62 -22.26 5.96
C VAL A 170 -1.94 -21.13 6.72
N SER A 171 -2.52 -20.73 7.86
CA SER A 171 -2.01 -19.67 8.74
C SER A 171 -1.81 -20.17 10.17
N GLY A 172 -1.00 -19.46 10.95
CA GLY A 172 -0.78 -19.76 12.38
C GLY A 172 0.05 -21.03 12.66
N SER A 173 0.82 -21.50 11.67
CA SER A 173 1.64 -22.71 11.70
C SER A 173 3.08 -22.39 11.29
N THR A 174 4.02 -23.29 11.63
CA THR A 174 5.42 -23.22 11.20
C THR A 174 5.57 -23.38 9.69
N THR A 175 4.54 -23.89 9.00
CA THR A 175 4.46 -23.90 7.54
C THR A 175 3.29 -23.03 7.09
N GLY A 176 3.61 -21.98 6.33
CA GLY A 176 2.63 -21.16 5.63
C GLY A 176 2.42 -21.66 4.21
N VAL A 177 1.18 -21.75 3.76
CA VAL A 177 0.83 -22.12 2.38
C VAL A 177 -0.13 -21.07 1.83
N ALA A 178 0.14 -20.58 0.63
CA ALA A 178 -0.69 -19.63 -0.10
C ALA A 178 -0.90 -20.09 -1.54
N THR A 179 -2.03 -19.70 -2.13
CA THR A 179 -2.36 -20.04 -3.51
C THR A 179 -2.54 -18.76 -4.31
N LEU A 180 -1.76 -18.61 -5.39
CA LEU A 180 -2.00 -17.64 -6.43
C LEU A 180 -3.01 -18.22 -7.42
N GLU A 181 -4.11 -17.52 -7.67
CA GLU A 181 -5.05 -17.85 -8.73
C GLU A 181 -5.21 -16.68 -9.71
N TRP A 182 -5.11 -16.97 -11.01
CA TRP A 182 -5.24 -15.93 -12.03
C TRP A 182 -5.80 -16.50 -13.33
N THR A 183 -6.69 -15.75 -14.01
CA THR A 183 -7.13 -16.08 -15.37
C THR A 183 -6.76 -14.91 -16.27
N PRO A 184 -5.59 -14.94 -16.94
CA PRO A 184 -5.11 -13.83 -17.73
C PRO A 184 -6.04 -13.54 -18.91
N THR A 185 -6.17 -12.26 -19.24
CA THR A 185 -6.88 -11.76 -20.40
C THR A 185 -5.90 -11.39 -21.52
N SER A 186 -6.42 -11.00 -22.68
CA SER A 186 -5.57 -10.51 -23.77
C SER A 186 -4.81 -9.23 -23.44
N ALA A 187 -5.22 -8.48 -22.41
CA ALA A 187 -4.52 -7.28 -21.97
C ALA A 187 -3.24 -7.59 -21.18
N ASP A 188 -3.13 -8.81 -20.66
CA ASP A 188 -2.03 -9.26 -19.80
C ASP A 188 -0.89 -9.92 -20.58
N MET A 189 -0.98 -9.93 -21.92
CA MET A 189 0.01 -10.53 -22.81
C MET A 189 1.42 -9.99 -22.56
N GLY A 190 2.42 -10.89 -22.56
CA GLY A 190 3.82 -10.56 -22.26
C GLY A 190 4.30 -11.08 -20.90
N GLU A 191 5.50 -10.69 -20.47
CA GLU A 191 6.08 -11.07 -19.18
C GLU A 191 5.49 -10.22 -18.03
N ASN A 192 5.03 -10.89 -16.98
CA ASN A 192 4.59 -10.28 -15.72
C ASN A 192 5.49 -10.76 -14.58
N LEU A 193 5.96 -9.87 -13.70
CA LEU A 193 6.90 -10.23 -12.61
C LEU A 193 6.21 -10.23 -11.25
N VAL A 194 6.26 -11.35 -10.53
CA VAL A 194 5.71 -11.51 -9.16
C VAL A 194 6.82 -11.93 -8.21
N THR A 195 6.93 -11.28 -7.05
CA THR A 195 7.93 -11.62 -6.03
C THR A 195 7.25 -12.01 -4.73
N PHE A 196 7.53 -13.22 -4.24
CA PHE A 196 7.00 -13.77 -3.00
C PHE A 196 7.96 -13.51 -1.82
N LEU A 197 7.37 -13.27 -0.65
CA LEU A 197 8.04 -12.99 0.62
C LEU A 197 7.47 -13.89 1.72
N ALA A 198 8.31 -14.34 2.65
CA ALA A 198 7.87 -15.05 3.85
C ALA A 198 8.47 -14.42 5.12
N ASN A 199 7.66 -14.29 6.16
CA ASN A 199 8.06 -13.73 7.44
C ASN A 199 7.54 -14.59 8.59
N ASP A 200 8.31 -14.72 9.66
CA ASP A 200 7.80 -15.31 10.91
C ASP A 200 7.23 -14.25 11.86
N ASN A 201 6.56 -14.70 12.91
CA ASN A 201 6.02 -13.88 14.00
C ASN A 201 7.10 -13.30 14.96
N ARG A 202 8.38 -13.57 14.73
CA ARG A 202 9.51 -13.19 15.58
C ARG A 202 10.54 -12.31 14.87
N GLY A 203 10.24 -11.91 13.63
CA GLY A 203 11.02 -10.97 12.84
C GLY A 203 12.10 -11.59 11.95
N GLY A 204 12.10 -12.91 11.76
CA GLY A 204 12.81 -13.58 10.67
C GLY A 204 12.04 -13.44 9.35
N ALA A 205 12.81 -13.48 8.27
CA ALA A 205 12.34 -13.14 6.94
C ALA A 205 13.15 -13.91 5.91
N SER A 206 12.46 -14.53 4.96
CA SER A 206 13.10 -15.30 3.90
C SER A 206 13.83 -14.41 2.92
N SER A 207 14.70 -15.03 2.12
CA SER A 207 15.12 -14.41 0.86
C SER A 207 13.91 -14.31 -0.09
N PRO A 208 13.73 -13.19 -0.82
CA PRO A 208 12.64 -13.04 -1.79
C PRO A 208 12.75 -14.04 -2.94
N VAL A 209 11.60 -14.57 -3.40
CA VAL A 209 11.50 -15.47 -4.57
C VAL A 209 10.71 -14.77 -5.67
N GLY A 210 11.40 -14.26 -6.69
CA GLY A 210 10.79 -13.67 -7.88
C GLY A 210 10.52 -14.71 -8.98
N VAL A 211 9.37 -14.65 -9.63
CA VAL A 211 9.00 -15.50 -10.79
C VAL A 211 8.42 -14.64 -11.92
N LYS A 212 8.63 -15.06 -13.16
CA LYS A 212 8.05 -14.44 -14.35
C LYS A 212 6.84 -15.25 -14.82
N ILE A 213 5.76 -14.59 -15.21
CA ILE A 213 4.57 -15.22 -15.81
C ILE A 213 4.39 -14.67 -17.22
N GLU A 214 4.58 -15.52 -18.24
CA GLU A 214 4.46 -15.18 -19.66
C GLU A 214 3.06 -15.54 -20.19
N VAL A 215 2.30 -14.54 -20.66
CA VAL A 215 0.92 -14.73 -21.13
C VAL A 215 0.82 -14.82 -22.66
N ILE A 216 0.24 -15.90 -23.19
CA ILE A 216 0.15 -16.21 -24.64
C ILE A 216 -1.27 -16.56 -25.15
N LYS A 217 -1.51 -16.49 -26.47
CA LYS A 217 -2.77 -16.91 -27.15
C LYS A 217 -2.64 -18.32 -27.78
N PRO A 218 -3.71 -19.12 -27.85
CA PRO A 218 -3.65 -20.45 -28.48
C PRO A 218 -3.91 -20.46 -30.01
N ALA A 219 -2.93 -20.88 -30.84
CA ALA A 219 -3.07 -21.11 -32.30
C ALA A 219 -1.98 -22.06 -32.87
N ILE A 220 -2.25 -22.69 -34.04
CA ILE A 220 -1.27 -23.44 -34.86
C ILE A 220 -1.06 -22.75 -36.23
N SER A 221 0.11 -22.89 -36.86
CA SER A 221 0.44 -22.23 -38.14
C SER A 221 0.82 -23.20 -39.26
N ASP A 222 0.88 -22.71 -40.50
CA ASP A 222 1.38 -23.43 -41.69
C ASP A 222 0.69 -24.77 -41.97
N VAL A 223 -0.65 -24.79 -41.87
CA VAL A 223 -1.43 -26.02 -42.02
C VAL A 223 -1.57 -26.40 -43.49
N LYS A 224 -1.06 -27.57 -43.85
CA LYS A 224 -1.10 -28.12 -45.21
C LYS A 224 -1.67 -29.54 -45.18
N ILE A 225 -2.68 -29.78 -46.01
CA ILE A 225 -3.33 -31.09 -46.16
C ILE A 225 -3.12 -31.59 -47.59
N THR A 226 -2.58 -32.79 -47.75
CA THR A 226 -2.28 -33.39 -49.06
C THR A 226 -2.86 -34.79 -49.17
N SER A 227 -3.68 -35.04 -50.20
CA SER A 227 -4.30 -36.34 -50.51
C SER A 227 -3.79 -36.86 -51.86
N THR A 228 -3.36 -38.13 -51.91
CA THR A 228 -2.79 -38.78 -53.08
C THR A 228 -3.63 -39.98 -53.46
N ILE A 229 -4.16 -40.03 -54.69
CA ILE A 229 -5.13 -41.04 -55.16
C ILE A 229 -4.66 -41.68 -56.48
N SER A 230 -4.80 -42.99 -56.61
CA SER A 230 -4.46 -43.74 -57.84
C SER A 230 -5.39 -43.36 -59.00
N THR A 231 -4.86 -43.26 -60.23
CA THR A 231 -5.71 -43.10 -61.43
C THR A 231 -6.14 -44.44 -62.05
N SER A 232 -5.58 -45.57 -61.60
CA SER A 232 -5.89 -46.91 -62.14
C SER A 232 -7.15 -47.46 -61.51
N ASP A 233 -8.16 -47.81 -62.32
CA ASP A 233 -9.45 -48.41 -61.90
C ASP A 233 -10.23 -47.60 -60.85
N ILE A 234 -9.84 -46.33 -60.64
CA ILE A 234 -10.44 -45.37 -59.74
C ILE A 234 -10.63 -44.05 -60.48
N GLN A 235 -11.83 -43.49 -60.39
CA GLN A 235 -12.15 -42.19 -60.98
C GLN A 235 -12.69 -41.24 -59.90
N ILE A 236 -12.12 -40.03 -59.82
CA ILE A 236 -12.56 -38.93 -58.94
C ILE A 236 -13.54 -38.03 -59.70
N ASP A 237 -14.65 -37.64 -59.05
CA ASP A 237 -15.53 -36.58 -59.57
C ASP A 237 -15.02 -35.20 -59.14
N THR A 238 -14.28 -34.53 -60.01
CA THR A 238 -13.64 -33.23 -59.70
C THR A 238 -14.61 -32.07 -59.49
N SER A 239 -15.91 -32.25 -59.79
CA SER A 239 -16.94 -31.22 -59.52
C SER A 239 -17.51 -31.30 -58.10
N SER A 240 -17.12 -32.33 -57.34
CA SER A 240 -17.70 -32.67 -56.04
C SER A 240 -16.90 -32.15 -54.83
N TYR A 241 -15.80 -31.40 -55.04
CA TYR A 241 -14.99 -30.85 -53.94
C TYR A 241 -15.75 -29.84 -53.09
N SER A 242 -15.77 -30.06 -51.77
CA SER A 242 -16.41 -29.16 -50.79
C SER A 242 -15.64 -27.87 -50.54
N VAL A 243 -14.30 -27.92 -50.57
CA VAL A 243 -13.40 -26.76 -50.52
C VAL A 243 -12.43 -26.86 -51.70
N PRO A 244 -12.32 -25.83 -52.56
CA PRO A 244 -11.40 -25.86 -53.69
C PRO A 244 -9.95 -26.07 -53.21
N PRO A 245 -9.24 -27.09 -53.71
CA PRO A 245 -7.84 -27.30 -53.38
C PRO A 245 -6.96 -26.18 -53.93
N SER A 246 -5.90 -25.84 -53.17
CA SER A 246 -4.86 -24.91 -53.62
C SER A 246 -4.09 -25.48 -54.82
N GLN A 247 -4.02 -26.82 -54.93
CA GLN A 247 -3.45 -27.51 -56.09
C GLN A 247 -4.08 -28.88 -56.33
N VAL A 248 -4.42 -29.19 -57.59
CA VAL A 248 -4.66 -30.58 -58.06
C VAL A 248 -3.67 -30.86 -59.18
N ALA A 249 -2.77 -31.81 -58.96
CA ALA A 249 -1.79 -32.22 -59.95
C ALA A 249 -1.94 -33.71 -60.24
N VAL A 250 -1.88 -34.09 -61.52
CA VAL A 250 -1.76 -35.49 -61.92
C VAL A 250 -0.30 -35.74 -62.27
N GLU A 251 0.36 -36.56 -61.47
CA GLU A 251 1.78 -36.84 -61.59
C GLU A 251 1.97 -38.36 -61.50
N ASN A 252 2.61 -38.96 -62.52
CA ASN A 252 3.02 -40.37 -62.53
C ASN A 252 1.91 -41.35 -62.04
N ASP A 253 0.75 -41.35 -62.70
CA ASP A 253 -0.42 -42.20 -62.42
C ASP A 253 -1.09 -41.98 -61.04
N ARG A 254 -0.78 -40.86 -60.39
CA ARG A 254 -1.43 -40.40 -59.15
C ARG A 254 -2.03 -39.03 -59.35
N THR A 255 -3.15 -38.79 -58.67
CA THR A 255 -3.73 -37.47 -58.49
C THR A 255 -3.39 -36.99 -57.09
N ILE A 256 -2.65 -35.89 -56.99
CA ILE A 256 -2.28 -35.22 -55.74
C ILE A 256 -3.16 -33.98 -55.58
N VAL A 257 -3.85 -33.89 -54.45
CA VAL A 257 -4.78 -32.81 -54.09
C VAL A 257 -4.26 -32.16 -52.82
N THR A 258 -3.95 -30.86 -52.87
CA THR A 258 -3.37 -30.10 -51.75
C THR A 258 -4.26 -28.94 -51.34
N TRP A 259 -4.35 -28.70 -50.04
CA TRP A 259 -4.95 -27.53 -49.40
C TRP A 259 -3.94 -26.91 -48.43
N GLU A 260 -3.86 -25.58 -48.37
CA GLU A 260 -2.93 -24.84 -47.49
C GLU A 260 -3.67 -23.70 -46.75
N PHE A 261 -3.34 -23.49 -45.48
CA PHE A 261 -3.88 -22.48 -44.59
C PHE A 261 -2.77 -21.87 -43.72
N ASP A 262 -2.65 -20.53 -43.69
CA ASP A 262 -1.54 -19.85 -42.98
C ASP A 262 -1.58 -20.03 -41.46
N THR A 263 -2.76 -19.98 -40.86
CA THR A 263 -2.96 -20.26 -39.43
C THR A 263 -4.30 -20.94 -39.21
N PHE A 264 -4.40 -21.75 -38.16
CA PHE A 264 -5.64 -22.39 -37.74
C PHE A 264 -5.85 -22.10 -36.26
N ARG A 265 -6.98 -21.44 -35.94
CA ARG A 265 -7.29 -21.03 -34.57
C ARG A 265 -8.17 -22.06 -33.88
N VAL A 266 -8.11 -22.10 -32.56
CA VAL A 266 -9.01 -22.94 -31.75
C VAL A 266 -10.47 -22.59 -32.10
N GLY A 267 -11.23 -23.60 -32.56
CA GLY A 267 -12.65 -23.49 -32.94
C GLY A 267 -12.94 -23.32 -34.44
N GLN A 268 -11.91 -23.26 -35.29
CA GLN A 268 -12.09 -23.21 -36.75
C GLN A 268 -12.35 -24.63 -37.32
N LEU A 269 -13.33 -24.78 -38.22
CA LEU A 269 -13.73 -26.07 -38.82
C LEU A 269 -13.79 -25.96 -40.34
N GLU A 270 -13.17 -26.90 -41.05
CA GLU A 270 -13.18 -26.98 -42.52
C GLU A 270 -13.43 -28.41 -42.99
N SER A 271 -14.27 -28.60 -44.02
CA SER A 271 -14.70 -29.92 -44.51
C SER A 271 -14.15 -30.19 -45.92
N LEU A 272 -13.39 -31.28 -46.10
CA LEU A 272 -12.72 -31.64 -47.36
C LEU A 272 -13.22 -33.02 -47.88
N ALA A 273 -14.16 -33.03 -48.84
CA ALA A 273 -14.80 -34.25 -49.36
C ALA A 273 -14.85 -34.31 -50.91
N THR A 274 -14.90 -35.54 -51.48
CA THR A 274 -15.05 -35.84 -52.93
C THR A 274 -15.56 -37.28 -53.18
N ASP A 275 -16.24 -37.53 -54.30
CA ASP A 275 -16.83 -38.84 -54.66
C ASP A 275 -15.94 -39.70 -55.58
N LEU A 276 -15.95 -41.05 -55.39
CA LEU A 276 -15.09 -42.03 -56.11
C LEU A 276 -15.85 -43.23 -56.73
N LYS A 277 -15.32 -43.80 -57.83
CA LYS A 277 -15.85 -45.02 -58.49
C LYS A 277 -14.77 -46.10 -58.73
N LEU A 278 -15.04 -47.38 -58.39
CA LEU A 278 -14.08 -48.51 -58.41
C LEU A 278 -14.42 -49.63 -59.42
N PHE A 279 -13.40 -50.27 -60.02
CA PHE A 279 -13.55 -51.39 -60.98
C PHE A 279 -12.61 -52.59 -60.69
N ASN A 280 -12.93 -53.80 -61.20
CA ASN A 280 -12.11 -55.04 -61.18
C ASN A 280 -11.65 -55.57 -59.79
N VAL A 281 -12.58 -55.72 -58.85
CA VAL A 281 -12.26 -56.13 -57.47
C VAL A 281 -12.04 -57.64 -57.31
N GLN A 282 -11.04 -58.04 -56.51
CA GLN A 282 -10.72 -59.44 -56.19
C GLN A 282 -11.30 -59.87 -54.84
N PRO A 283 -11.87 -61.09 -54.71
CA PRO A 283 -12.36 -61.62 -53.43
C PRO A 283 -11.31 -61.54 -52.32
N GLY A 284 -11.72 -61.10 -51.13
CA GLY A 284 -10.89 -60.99 -49.94
C GLY A 284 -10.00 -59.75 -49.85
N THR A 285 -9.82 -59.04 -50.97
CA THR A 285 -8.85 -57.94 -51.05
C THR A 285 -9.41 -56.64 -50.51
N GLN A 286 -8.54 -55.79 -49.95
CA GLN A 286 -8.85 -54.39 -49.69
C GLN A 286 -8.38 -53.54 -50.87
N ARG A 287 -9.30 -52.78 -51.46
CA ARG A 287 -8.99 -51.82 -52.53
C ARG A 287 -8.63 -50.48 -51.92
N VAL A 288 -7.37 -50.08 -52.06
CA VAL A 288 -6.89 -48.73 -51.71
C VAL A 288 -7.56 -47.71 -52.62
N VAL A 289 -8.10 -46.65 -52.05
CA VAL A 289 -8.75 -45.54 -52.76
C VAL A 289 -8.00 -44.23 -52.60
N THR A 290 -7.53 -43.92 -51.40
CA THR A 290 -6.55 -42.85 -51.13
C THR A 290 -5.26 -43.53 -50.75
N GLU A 291 -4.19 -43.33 -51.52
CA GLU A 291 -2.88 -43.93 -51.27
C GLU A 291 -2.14 -43.24 -50.12
N GLN A 292 -2.35 -41.93 -49.94
CA GLN A 292 -1.75 -41.19 -48.83
C GLN A 292 -2.56 -39.93 -48.52
N LEU A 293 -2.97 -39.76 -47.27
CA LEU A 293 -3.47 -38.50 -46.73
C LEU A 293 -2.50 -37.99 -45.66
N GLU A 294 -2.19 -36.71 -45.71
CA GLU A 294 -1.20 -36.11 -44.83
C GLU A 294 -1.63 -34.72 -44.40
N VAL A 295 -1.42 -34.40 -43.13
CA VAL A 295 -1.51 -33.05 -42.58
C VAL A 295 -0.14 -32.65 -42.03
N SER A 296 0.29 -31.43 -42.29
CA SER A 296 1.43 -30.83 -41.61
C SER A 296 1.06 -29.46 -41.11
N TYR A 297 1.50 -29.11 -39.91
CA TYR A 297 1.34 -27.79 -39.30
C TYR A 297 2.48 -27.55 -38.30
N THR A 298 2.62 -26.33 -37.82
CA THR A 298 3.49 -25.97 -36.71
C THR A 298 2.62 -25.76 -35.48
N ASP A 299 2.89 -26.48 -34.37
CA ASP A 299 2.09 -26.38 -33.15
C ASP A 299 2.36 -25.09 -32.35
N ILE A 300 1.69 -24.94 -31.19
CA ILE A 300 1.81 -23.74 -30.35
C ILE A 300 3.20 -23.60 -29.70
N ASP A 301 3.94 -24.70 -29.56
CA ASP A 301 5.30 -24.71 -29.04
C ASP A 301 6.35 -24.49 -30.16
N GLY A 302 5.89 -24.33 -31.40
CA GLY A 302 6.72 -24.04 -32.58
C GLY A 302 7.26 -25.29 -33.26
N ASP A 303 6.83 -26.48 -32.81
CA ASP A 303 7.33 -27.74 -33.34
C ASP A 303 6.57 -28.11 -34.62
N PRO A 304 7.27 -28.48 -35.72
CA PRO A 304 6.62 -28.91 -36.94
C PRO A 304 6.03 -30.30 -36.73
N VAL A 305 4.71 -30.38 -36.72
CA VAL A 305 3.95 -31.60 -36.64
C VAL A 305 3.54 -32.01 -38.05
N ARG A 306 4.02 -33.16 -38.50
CA ARG A 306 3.57 -33.79 -39.74
C ARG A 306 3.00 -35.15 -39.42
N GLU A 307 1.75 -35.33 -39.77
CA GLU A 307 1.02 -36.54 -39.51
C GLU A 307 0.46 -37.11 -40.81
N THR A 308 0.90 -38.32 -41.15
CA THR A 308 0.28 -39.08 -42.23
C THR A 308 -0.94 -39.78 -41.66
N LEU A 309 -2.11 -39.33 -42.08
CA LEU A 309 -3.40 -39.90 -41.71
C LEU A 309 -3.68 -41.22 -42.44
N GLY A 310 -2.80 -41.60 -43.36
CA GLY A 310 -2.70 -42.94 -43.93
C GLY A 310 -3.49 -43.13 -45.22
N GLU A 311 -3.52 -44.38 -45.67
CA GLU A 311 -4.29 -44.81 -46.83
C GLU A 311 -5.74 -45.10 -46.43
N GLN A 312 -6.66 -44.87 -47.35
CA GLN A 312 -8.07 -45.21 -47.18
C GLN A 312 -8.42 -46.36 -48.12
N LYS A 313 -9.12 -47.39 -47.62
CA LYS A 313 -9.42 -48.64 -48.37
C LYS A 313 -10.89 -49.07 -48.27
N VAL A 314 -11.30 -49.92 -49.21
CA VAL A 314 -12.61 -50.58 -49.28
C VAL A 314 -12.44 -52.11 -49.36
N LYS A 315 -13.12 -52.93 -48.52
CA LYS A 315 -12.90 -54.40 -48.40
C LYS A 315 -13.85 -55.27 -49.26
N VAL A 316 -13.32 -56.35 -49.84
CA VAL A 316 -14.02 -57.38 -50.66
C VAL A 316 -13.96 -58.76 -49.93
N ALA A 317 -14.93 -59.68 -50.08
CA ALA A 317 -15.08 -60.90 -49.22
C ALA A 317 -14.25 -62.15 -49.64
N PRO A 318 -13.63 -62.94 -48.72
CA PRO A 318 -12.51 -63.87 -49.04
C PRO A 318 -12.75 -65.40 -49.26
N THR A 319 -13.78 -66.09 -48.73
CA THR A 319 -13.96 -67.56 -48.93
C THR A 319 -15.42 -68.05 -48.85
N LEU A 320 -15.68 -69.31 -49.23
CA LEU A 320 -16.97 -70.03 -49.13
C LEU A 320 -16.93 -71.30 -48.24
N THR A 321 -15.83 -71.58 -47.53
CA THR A 321 -15.74 -72.68 -46.54
C THR A 321 -16.09 -72.13 -45.15
N THR A 322 -16.85 -72.88 -44.34
CA THR A 322 -17.34 -72.48 -43.02
C THR A 322 -16.83 -73.40 -41.91
N ILE A 323 -16.66 -72.87 -40.70
CA ILE A 323 -16.26 -73.59 -39.48
C ILE A 323 -17.38 -73.46 -38.43
N ALA A 324 -17.54 -74.48 -37.58
CA ALA A 324 -18.35 -74.48 -36.36
C ALA A 324 -17.52 -75.03 -35.18
N VAL A 325 -17.82 -74.59 -33.97
CA VAL A 325 -17.13 -75.00 -32.72
C VAL A 325 -18.15 -75.12 -31.59
N ASP A 326 -17.88 -76.02 -30.63
CA ASP A 326 -18.75 -76.27 -29.46
C ASP A 326 -17.94 -76.72 -28.23
N THR A 327 -18.53 -76.62 -27.04
CA THR A 327 -17.98 -77.16 -25.78
C THR A 327 -18.89 -78.25 -25.20
N ASP A 328 -18.40 -79.08 -24.27
CA ASP A 328 -19.22 -80.15 -23.70
C ASP A 328 -20.30 -79.67 -22.72
N LYS A 329 -20.14 -78.48 -22.14
CA LYS A 329 -21.09 -77.81 -21.24
C LYS A 329 -21.01 -76.29 -21.37
N ASP A 330 -22.10 -75.63 -21.00
CA ASP A 330 -22.17 -74.16 -21.00
C ASP A 330 -21.74 -73.53 -19.66
N LEU A 331 -21.53 -74.32 -18.58
CA LEU A 331 -21.18 -73.83 -17.23
C LEU A 331 -20.25 -74.79 -16.47
N TYR A 332 -19.19 -74.26 -15.87
CA TYR A 332 -18.14 -74.98 -15.15
C TYR A 332 -17.91 -74.40 -13.75
N SER A 333 -17.54 -75.26 -12.80
CA SER A 333 -17.07 -74.84 -11.48
C SER A 333 -15.58 -74.46 -11.49
N PRO A 334 -15.07 -73.69 -10.52
CA PRO A 334 -13.64 -73.43 -10.42
C PRO A 334 -12.83 -74.73 -10.35
N SER A 335 -11.79 -74.85 -11.18
CA SER A 335 -10.93 -76.04 -11.33
C SER A 335 -11.58 -77.23 -12.08
N GLU A 336 -12.73 -77.04 -12.73
CA GLU A 336 -13.33 -78.02 -13.65
C GLU A 336 -12.73 -77.90 -15.06
N GLN A 337 -12.67 -79.01 -15.82
CA GLN A 337 -12.11 -79.07 -17.17
C GLN A 337 -13.18 -78.88 -18.26
N VAL A 338 -12.89 -78.05 -19.26
CA VAL A 338 -13.72 -77.77 -20.46
C VAL A 338 -13.23 -78.62 -21.64
N ILE A 339 -14.12 -79.32 -22.36
CA ILE A 339 -13.79 -80.09 -23.57
C ILE A 339 -14.32 -79.37 -24.81
N ILE A 340 -13.49 -79.21 -25.83
CA ILE A 340 -13.77 -78.39 -27.03
C ILE A 340 -13.79 -79.26 -28.29
N THR A 341 -14.75 -79.03 -29.19
CA THR A 341 -14.88 -79.75 -30.48
C THR A 341 -15.20 -78.79 -31.64
N GLY A 342 -14.89 -79.17 -32.89
CA GLY A 342 -15.21 -78.34 -34.07
C GLY A 342 -15.46 -79.12 -35.36
N LEU A 343 -16.16 -78.48 -36.32
CA LEU A 343 -16.64 -79.06 -37.58
C LEU A 343 -16.51 -78.07 -38.75
N LEU A 344 -15.88 -78.49 -39.85
CA LEU A 344 -15.72 -77.74 -41.09
C LEU A 344 -16.73 -78.18 -42.16
N GLU A 345 -17.19 -77.25 -43.00
CA GLU A 345 -18.07 -77.49 -44.16
C GLU A 345 -17.64 -76.68 -45.39
N ASN A 346 -17.47 -77.33 -46.54
CA ASN A 346 -17.13 -76.67 -47.80
C ASN A 346 -18.38 -76.41 -48.64
N GLN A 347 -18.81 -75.14 -48.78
CA GLN A 347 -20.03 -74.79 -49.54
C GLN A 347 -19.78 -74.50 -51.02
N SER A 348 -18.54 -74.57 -51.49
CA SER A 348 -18.23 -74.39 -52.91
C SER A 348 -18.52 -75.66 -53.71
N ASP A 349 -18.50 -75.52 -55.04
CA ASP A 349 -18.69 -76.66 -55.95
C ASP A 349 -17.36 -77.36 -56.31
N ILE A 350 -16.26 -76.97 -55.65
CA ILE A 350 -14.92 -77.53 -55.82
C ILE A 350 -14.35 -78.02 -54.47
N GLN A 351 -13.35 -78.89 -54.50
CA GLN A 351 -12.69 -79.37 -53.30
C GLN A 351 -11.90 -78.24 -52.63
N ALA A 352 -11.85 -78.22 -51.30
CA ALA A 352 -11.15 -77.19 -50.53
C ALA A 352 -10.27 -77.82 -49.43
N ASP A 353 -9.24 -77.08 -49.05
CA ASP A 353 -8.42 -77.35 -47.87
C ASP A 353 -8.69 -76.25 -46.84
N ALA A 354 -8.46 -76.55 -45.56
CA ALA A 354 -8.75 -75.65 -44.45
C ALA A 354 -7.64 -75.71 -43.39
N ARG A 355 -7.35 -74.58 -42.77
CA ARG A 355 -6.48 -74.46 -41.59
C ARG A 355 -7.30 -73.81 -40.49
N VAL A 356 -7.29 -74.32 -39.27
CA VAL A 356 -8.14 -73.80 -38.18
C VAL A 356 -7.31 -73.48 -36.95
N ALA A 357 -7.29 -72.22 -36.50
CA ALA A 357 -6.80 -71.85 -35.17
C ALA A 357 -7.91 -71.97 -34.13
N LEU A 358 -7.57 -72.43 -32.92
CA LEU A 358 -8.50 -72.57 -31.81
C LEU A 358 -7.96 -71.87 -30.56
N THR A 359 -8.73 -70.95 -30.01
CA THR A 359 -8.38 -70.18 -28.80
C THR A 359 -9.57 -70.07 -27.85
N ILE A 360 -9.33 -69.70 -26.59
CA ILE A 360 -10.36 -69.22 -25.65
C ILE A 360 -10.07 -67.75 -25.36
N VAL A 361 -11.12 -66.95 -25.38
CA VAL A 361 -11.10 -65.56 -24.96
C VAL A 361 -12.13 -65.30 -23.86
N ASP A 362 -11.92 -64.26 -23.07
CA ASP A 362 -12.95 -63.79 -22.13
C ASP A 362 -14.02 -62.93 -22.81
N SER A 363 -14.99 -62.44 -22.04
CA SER A 363 -16.08 -61.57 -22.53
C SER A 363 -15.61 -60.26 -23.16
N GLN A 364 -14.35 -59.85 -22.92
CA GLN A 364 -13.71 -58.68 -23.55
C GLN A 364 -12.85 -59.05 -24.77
N ARG A 365 -12.88 -60.32 -25.18
CA ARG A 365 -12.06 -60.93 -26.24
C ARG A 365 -10.56 -60.94 -25.95
N VAL A 366 -10.15 -60.87 -24.69
CA VAL A 366 -8.75 -61.04 -24.30
C VAL A 366 -8.40 -62.52 -24.33
N LEU A 367 -7.25 -62.85 -24.92
CA LEU A 367 -6.78 -64.23 -25.00
C LEU A 367 -6.57 -64.82 -23.61
N VAL A 368 -7.28 -65.91 -23.32
CA VAL A 368 -7.17 -66.69 -22.08
C VAL A 368 -6.35 -67.95 -22.30
N SER A 369 -6.51 -68.63 -23.45
CA SER A 369 -5.75 -69.82 -23.82
C SER A 369 -5.66 -70.00 -25.34
N ASP A 370 -4.57 -70.59 -25.82
CA ASP A 370 -4.32 -70.88 -27.25
C ASP A 370 -3.98 -72.36 -27.43
N PHE A 371 -4.70 -73.06 -28.32
CA PHE A 371 -4.54 -74.49 -28.60
C PHE A 371 -3.79 -74.77 -29.92
N GLY A 372 -3.39 -73.72 -30.65
CA GLY A 372 -2.66 -73.84 -31.91
C GLY A 372 -3.54 -74.04 -33.14
N VAL A 373 -2.92 -74.51 -34.23
CA VAL A 373 -3.52 -74.59 -35.58
C VAL A 373 -3.63 -76.03 -36.07
N PHE A 374 -4.80 -76.39 -36.60
CA PHE A 374 -5.12 -77.70 -37.18
C PHE A 374 -5.27 -77.60 -38.69
N ASP A 375 -4.48 -78.36 -39.45
CA ASP A 375 -4.59 -78.43 -40.92
C ASP A 375 -5.47 -79.62 -41.35
N VAL A 376 -6.50 -79.34 -42.16
CA VAL A 376 -7.45 -80.33 -42.68
C VAL A 376 -7.46 -80.26 -44.21
N GLN A 377 -7.01 -81.34 -44.85
CA GLN A 377 -6.91 -81.43 -46.31
C GLN A 377 -8.05 -82.26 -46.92
N ALA A 378 -8.35 -81.97 -48.19
CA ALA A 378 -9.29 -82.69 -49.03
C ALA A 378 -10.73 -82.74 -48.51
N ILE A 379 -11.27 -81.57 -48.10
CA ILE A 379 -12.69 -81.43 -47.79
C ILE A 379 -13.49 -81.51 -49.10
N ALA A 380 -14.21 -82.61 -49.29
CA ALA A 380 -14.99 -82.87 -50.48
C ALA A 380 -15.95 -81.69 -50.79
N PRO A 381 -16.27 -81.42 -52.08
CA PRO A 381 -17.27 -80.41 -52.43
C PRO A 381 -18.59 -80.70 -51.73
N LYS A 382 -19.20 -79.69 -51.07
CA LYS A 382 -20.40 -79.85 -50.23
C LYS A 382 -20.25 -80.86 -49.06
N GLY A 383 -19.02 -81.18 -48.64
CA GLY A 383 -18.71 -82.15 -47.59
C GLY A 383 -18.35 -81.51 -46.23
N GLN A 384 -18.28 -82.35 -45.18
CA GLN A 384 -17.98 -81.94 -43.79
C GLN A 384 -16.87 -82.80 -43.14
N VAL A 385 -16.05 -82.21 -42.26
CA VAL A 385 -14.94 -82.89 -41.53
C VAL A 385 -14.76 -82.28 -40.12
N SER A 386 -14.57 -83.11 -39.08
CA SER A 386 -14.30 -82.66 -37.70
C SER A 386 -12.81 -82.43 -37.41
N ILE A 387 -12.49 -81.48 -36.53
CA ILE A 387 -11.13 -81.24 -36.01
C ILE A 387 -10.89 -82.01 -34.68
N PRO A 388 -9.62 -82.26 -34.27
CA PRO A 388 -9.30 -82.88 -32.97
C PRO A 388 -9.89 -82.12 -31.77
N SER A 389 -10.25 -82.83 -30.70
CA SER A 389 -10.81 -82.26 -29.47
C SER A 389 -9.74 -81.82 -28.46
N GLU A 390 -9.92 -80.67 -27.82
CA GLU A 390 -8.97 -80.07 -26.85
C GLU A 390 -9.58 -79.91 -25.44
N VAL A 391 -8.73 -79.71 -24.42
CA VAL A 391 -9.14 -79.60 -22.99
C VAL A 391 -8.53 -78.36 -22.29
N PHE A 392 -9.33 -77.61 -21.52
CA PHE A 392 -8.93 -76.39 -20.78
C PHE A 392 -9.20 -76.48 -19.26
N ASP A 393 -8.27 -76.01 -18.41
CA ASP A 393 -8.38 -76.03 -16.93
C ASP A 393 -8.71 -74.63 -16.36
N THR A 394 -9.73 -74.55 -15.49
CA THR A 394 -10.28 -73.29 -14.95
C THR A 394 -9.70 -72.84 -13.60
N THR A 395 -8.69 -73.53 -13.05
CA THR A 395 -8.21 -73.34 -11.65
C THR A 395 -7.80 -71.90 -11.25
N SER A 396 -7.40 -71.03 -12.18
CA SER A 396 -6.95 -69.65 -11.89
C SER A 396 -7.69 -68.59 -12.71
N ILE A 397 -8.88 -68.92 -13.18
CA ILE A 397 -9.69 -68.07 -14.05
C ILE A 397 -10.81 -67.43 -13.22
N TYR A 398 -11.08 -66.14 -13.47
CA TYR A 398 -12.17 -65.42 -12.80
C TYR A 398 -13.53 -66.05 -13.12
N ALA A 399 -14.51 -65.88 -12.22
CA ALA A 399 -15.87 -66.25 -12.56
C ALA A 399 -16.39 -65.29 -13.65
N GLY A 400 -17.00 -65.83 -14.71
CA GLY A 400 -17.40 -65.03 -15.87
C GLY A 400 -17.72 -65.87 -17.10
N THR A 401 -18.08 -65.19 -18.19
CA THR A 401 -18.32 -65.81 -19.50
C THR A 401 -17.07 -65.78 -20.36
N TYR A 402 -16.87 -66.87 -21.10
CA TYR A 402 -15.74 -67.15 -21.96
C TYR A 402 -16.24 -67.67 -23.30
N GLU A 403 -15.47 -67.46 -24.36
CA GLU A 403 -15.79 -67.96 -25.69
C GLU A 403 -14.61 -68.79 -26.21
N VAL A 404 -14.89 -69.99 -26.68
CA VAL A 404 -13.98 -70.68 -27.59
C VAL A 404 -14.14 -70.07 -28.97
N VAL A 405 -13.04 -69.65 -29.60
CA VAL A 405 -13.03 -69.11 -30.95
C VAL A 405 -12.29 -70.07 -31.88
N ALA A 406 -12.97 -70.59 -32.89
CA ALA A 406 -12.38 -71.36 -33.97
C ALA A 406 -12.32 -70.51 -35.24
N GLN A 407 -11.11 -70.23 -35.73
CA GLN A 407 -10.87 -69.36 -36.88
C GLN A 407 -10.36 -70.19 -38.05
N LEU A 408 -11.10 -70.18 -39.16
CA LEU A 408 -10.60 -70.70 -40.42
C LEU A 408 -9.60 -69.71 -40.99
N LEU A 409 -8.40 -70.20 -41.30
CA LEU A 409 -7.27 -69.41 -41.78
C LEU A 409 -6.95 -69.71 -43.25
N ASP A 410 -6.34 -68.75 -43.92
CA ASP A 410 -5.74 -68.94 -45.25
C ASP A 410 -4.29 -69.48 -45.19
N SER A 411 -3.62 -69.51 -46.33
CA SER A 411 -2.23 -69.97 -46.46
C SER A 411 -1.24 -69.15 -45.64
N ASP A 412 -1.55 -67.88 -45.38
CA ASP A 412 -0.70 -66.93 -44.65
C ASP A 412 -1.10 -66.81 -43.17
N ALA A 413 -2.04 -67.66 -42.70
CA ALA A 413 -2.61 -67.68 -41.36
C ALA A 413 -3.57 -66.52 -41.04
N GLU A 414 -4.08 -65.81 -42.05
CA GLU A 414 -5.09 -64.76 -41.88
C GLU A 414 -6.49 -65.36 -41.75
N VAL A 415 -7.32 -64.78 -40.88
CA VAL A 415 -8.66 -65.30 -40.58
C VAL A 415 -9.62 -65.03 -41.74
N LEU A 416 -10.05 -66.10 -42.39
CA LEU A 416 -11.03 -66.09 -43.46
C LEU A 416 -12.47 -66.03 -42.94
N THR A 417 -12.79 -66.82 -41.91
CA THR A 417 -14.09 -66.83 -41.20
C THR A 417 -13.90 -67.45 -39.82
N GLN A 418 -14.86 -67.29 -38.91
CA GLN A 418 -14.77 -67.81 -37.55
C GLN A 418 -16.11 -68.31 -37.00
N ALA A 419 -16.05 -69.22 -36.03
CA ALA A 419 -17.15 -69.65 -35.19
C ALA A 419 -16.78 -69.52 -33.71
N VAL A 420 -17.81 -69.38 -32.87
CA VAL A 420 -17.65 -69.22 -31.43
C VAL A 420 -18.58 -70.15 -30.66
N ALA A 421 -18.11 -70.65 -29.53
CA ALA A 421 -18.89 -71.41 -28.55
C ALA A 421 -18.74 -70.76 -27.16
N PRO A 422 -19.81 -70.15 -26.61
CA PRO A 422 -19.75 -69.53 -25.29
C PRO A 422 -19.88 -70.57 -24.18
N PHE A 423 -19.17 -70.35 -23.08
CA PHE A 423 -19.34 -71.06 -21.81
C PHE A 423 -19.10 -70.13 -20.62
N ALA A 424 -19.39 -70.56 -19.40
CA ALA A 424 -19.19 -69.75 -18.19
C ALA A 424 -18.47 -70.52 -17.07
N ILE A 425 -17.78 -69.80 -16.20
CA ILE A 425 -17.16 -70.30 -14.97
C ILE A 425 -17.85 -69.64 -13.77
N SER A 426 -18.34 -70.42 -12.80
CA SER A 426 -19.02 -69.91 -11.60
C SER A 426 -18.06 -69.56 -10.45
N THR A 427 -18.53 -68.87 -9.41
CA THR A 427 -17.78 -68.70 -8.15
C THR A 427 -17.84 -69.98 -7.30
N SER A 428 -16.96 -70.08 -6.28
CA SER A 428 -16.87 -71.26 -5.39
C SER A 428 -18.13 -71.60 -4.59
N ASN A 429 -19.04 -70.63 -4.40
CA ASN A 429 -20.30 -70.79 -3.66
C ASN A 429 -21.54 -70.72 -4.57
N GLY A 430 -21.37 -70.61 -5.89
CA GLY A 430 -22.48 -70.53 -6.85
C GLY A 430 -23.22 -69.18 -6.92
N SER A 431 -22.76 -68.13 -6.22
CA SER A 431 -23.32 -66.77 -6.26
C SER A 431 -22.28 -65.77 -6.76
N LEU A 432 -22.66 -64.89 -7.69
CA LEU A 432 -21.73 -64.01 -8.41
C LEU A 432 -21.28 -62.78 -7.57
N THR A 433 -22.02 -62.39 -6.53
CA THR A 433 -21.74 -61.16 -5.76
C THR A 433 -21.81 -61.36 -4.25
N GLN A 434 -20.75 -60.96 -3.53
CA GLN A 434 -20.73 -60.88 -2.07
C GLN A 434 -20.13 -59.54 -1.65
N VAL A 435 -20.90 -58.71 -0.95
CA VAL A 435 -20.47 -57.38 -0.49
C VAL A 435 -20.80 -57.16 0.99
N GLY A 436 -20.06 -56.28 1.65
CA GLY A 436 -20.29 -55.85 3.03
C GLY A 436 -20.40 -54.33 3.13
N ALA A 437 -21.18 -53.84 4.10
CA ALA A 437 -21.44 -52.44 4.37
C ALA A 437 -20.99 -52.05 5.79
N LEU A 438 -20.54 -50.81 5.99
CA LEU A 438 -20.24 -50.25 7.31
C LEU A 438 -20.62 -48.76 7.34
N VAL A 439 -21.16 -48.26 8.46
CA VAL A 439 -21.42 -46.84 8.70
C VAL A 439 -21.16 -46.50 10.17
N ASN A 440 -20.56 -45.33 10.43
CA ASN A 440 -20.25 -44.79 11.77
C ASN A 440 -20.37 -43.25 11.76
N THR A 441 -20.45 -42.66 12.96
CA THR A 441 -20.38 -41.19 13.16
C THR A 441 -19.09 -40.83 13.90
N ASP A 442 -18.60 -39.59 13.71
CA ASP A 442 -17.37 -39.13 14.39
C ASP A 442 -17.55 -38.93 15.90
N LYS A 443 -18.77 -38.59 16.35
CA LYS A 443 -19.13 -38.46 17.76
C LYS A 443 -20.40 -39.23 18.09
N PRO A 444 -20.56 -39.69 19.34
CA PRO A 444 -21.82 -40.27 19.81
C PRO A 444 -22.86 -39.22 20.23
N LYS A 445 -22.45 -37.96 20.44
CA LYS A 445 -23.29 -36.84 20.90
C LYS A 445 -22.91 -35.55 20.19
N TYR A 446 -23.93 -34.77 19.80
CA TYR A 446 -23.82 -33.46 19.14
C TYR A 446 -24.78 -32.47 19.80
N GLN A 447 -24.48 -31.18 19.71
CA GLN A 447 -25.45 -30.12 20.01
C GLN A 447 -26.37 -29.88 18.81
N ALA A 448 -27.54 -29.32 19.05
CA ALA A 448 -28.58 -29.02 18.06
C ALA A 448 -28.11 -28.10 16.91
N TRP A 449 -26.92 -27.50 17.01
CA TRP A 449 -26.35 -26.60 16.00
C TRP A 449 -25.03 -27.10 15.40
N ASP A 450 -24.60 -28.32 15.74
CA ASP A 450 -23.36 -28.91 15.24
C ASP A 450 -23.48 -29.41 13.79
N GLN A 451 -22.35 -29.87 13.26
CA GLN A 451 -22.28 -30.68 12.05
C GLN A 451 -21.87 -32.11 12.43
N ALA A 452 -22.71 -33.10 12.08
CA ALA A 452 -22.40 -34.51 12.30
C ALA A 452 -21.71 -35.12 11.08
N LEU A 453 -20.51 -35.69 11.28
CA LEU A 453 -19.77 -36.37 10.21
C LEU A 453 -20.08 -37.87 10.24
N ILE A 454 -20.50 -38.40 9.10
CA ILE A 454 -20.95 -39.78 8.93
C ILE A 454 -20.03 -40.46 7.90
N ASP A 455 -19.25 -41.42 8.35
CA ASP A 455 -18.33 -42.20 7.53
C ASP A 455 -18.93 -43.56 7.18
N PHE A 456 -18.88 -43.97 5.91
CA PHE A 456 -19.44 -45.22 5.45
C PHE A 456 -18.60 -45.88 4.34
N ARG A 457 -18.67 -47.22 4.28
CA ARG A 457 -17.82 -48.08 3.45
C ARG A 457 -18.63 -49.19 2.80
N VAL A 458 -18.25 -49.56 1.58
CA VAL A 458 -18.60 -50.83 0.93
C VAL A 458 -17.34 -51.67 0.68
N ARG A 459 -17.43 -53.00 0.78
CA ARG A 459 -16.33 -53.93 0.51
C ARG A 459 -16.79 -55.19 -0.23
N ASN A 460 -16.11 -55.59 -1.30
CA ASN A 460 -16.32 -56.89 -1.95
C ASN A 460 -15.69 -58.00 -1.08
N LEU A 461 -16.47 -59.02 -0.73
CA LEU A 461 -16.07 -60.12 0.15
C LEU A 461 -15.73 -61.42 -0.60
N SER A 462 -15.93 -61.47 -1.92
CA SER A 462 -15.69 -62.68 -2.72
C SER A 462 -14.18 -62.99 -2.91
N GLN A 463 -13.88 -64.26 -3.26
CA GLN A 463 -12.51 -64.76 -3.46
C GLN A 463 -12.03 -64.65 -4.92
N ASN A 464 -12.89 -64.93 -5.89
CA ASN A 464 -12.58 -64.90 -7.33
C ASN A 464 -13.68 -64.23 -8.17
N GLY A 465 -14.56 -63.43 -7.53
CA GLY A 465 -15.66 -62.70 -8.15
C GLY A 465 -15.42 -61.18 -8.14
N VAL A 466 -15.77 -60.52 -9.23
CA VAL A 466 -15.77 -59.06 -9.27
C VAL A 466 -17.17 -58.58 -8.88
N PHE A 467 -17.26 -57.61 -7.96
CA PHE A 467 -18.50 -56.85 -7.80
C PHE A 467 -18.50 -55.82 -8.92
N ASP A 468 -19.42 -55.94 -9.87
CA ASP A 468 -19.47 -55.18 -11.12
C ASP A 468 -20.16 -53.81 -10.97
N GLY A 469 -20.64 -53.50 -9.77
CA GLY A 469 -21.16 -52.19 -9.40
C GLY A 469 -22.55 -52.29 -8.78
N GLY A 470 -23.08 -51.16 -8.34
CA GLY A 470 -24.38 -51.11 -7.70
C GLY A 470 -24.68 -49.73 -7.14
N VAL A 471 -25.71 -49.64 -6.31
CA VAL A 471 -26.17 -48.39 -5.71
C VAL A 471 -26.06 -48.49 -4.20
N GLY A 472 -25.31 -47.57 -3.61
CA GLY A 472 -25.24 -47.40 -2.17
C GLY A 472 -26.12 -46.23 -1.71
N THR A 473 -27.04 -46.46 -0.78
CA THR A 473 -27.97 -45.44 -0.26
C THR A 473 -27.73 -45.21 1.24
N LEU A 474 -27.40 -43.98 1.61
CA LEU A 474 -27.30 -43.51 3.00
C LEU A 474 -28.62 -42.86 3.40
N GLN A 475 -29.29 -43.44 4.39
CA GLN A 475 -30.54 -42.92 4.96
C GLN A 475 -30.29 -42.41 6.37
N ILE A 476 -30.69 -41.19 6.66
CA ILE A 476 -30.60 -40.61 8.00
C ILE A 476 -32.02 -40.35 8.50
N SER A 477 -32.39 -40.94 9.63
CA SER A 477 -33.71 -40.82 10.25
C SER A 477 -33.67 -40.04 11.55
N ARG A 478 -34.73 -39.28 11.79
CA ARG A 478 -35.01 -38.50 13.01
C ARG A 478 -35.39 -39.41 14.18
N PRO A 479 -35.40 -38.89 15.43
CA PRO A 479 -35.84 -39.64 16.60
C PRO A 479 -37.29 -40.18 16.53
N ASN A 480 -38.16 -39.51 15.77
CA ASN A 480 -39.54 -39.94 15.54
C ASN A 480 -39.66 -41.03 14.44
N GLY A 481 -38.56 -41.41 13.79
CA GLY A 481 -38.51 -42.40 12.71
C GLY A 481 -38.70 -41.83 11.30
N GLU A 482 -38.96 -40.53 11.14
CA GLU A 482 -39.07 -39.90 9.82
C GLU A 482 -37.70 -39.78 9.14
N LEU A 483 -37.66 -39.92 7.81
CA LEU A 483 -36.45 -39.73 7.01
C LEU A 483 -36.07 -38.25 6.99
N LEU A 484 -34.86 -37.93 7.46
CA LEU A 484 -34.28 -36.59 7.44
C LEU A 484 -33.53 -36.30 6.14
N ALA A 485 -32.71 -37.24 5.69
CA ALA A 485 -31.89 -37.12 4.49
C ALA A 485 -31.66 -38.49 3.86
N GLU A 486 -31.56 -38.54 2.54
CA GLU A 486 -31.23 -39.74 1.79
C GLU A 486 -30.27 -39.36 0.66
N GLU A 487 -29.10 -40.00 0.64
CA GLU A 487 -28.07 -39.79 -0.37
C GLU A 487 -27.78 -41.09 -1.09
N THR A 488 -27.68 -41.02 -2.41
CA THR A 488 -27.46 -42.18 -3.27
C THR A 488 -26.16 -42.05 -4.02
N TYR A 489 -25.35 -43.11 -4.02
CA TYR A 489 -24.04 -43.15 -4.65
C TYR A 489 -23.93 -44.34 -5.58
N ASP A 490 -23.53 -44.08 -6.82
CA ASP A 490 -23.10 -45.13 -7.73
C ASP A 490 -21.79 -45.74 -7.21
N LEU A 491 -21.77 -47.07 -7.18
CA LEU A 491 -20.64 -47.88 -6.76
C LEU A 491 -19.97 -48.43 -8.00
N ASN A 492 -18.71 -48.05 -8.19
CA ASN A 492 -17.86 -48.63 -9.23
C ASN A 492 -17.56 -50.10 -8.93
N SER A 493 -17.09 -50.79 -9.95
CA SER A 493 -16.66 -52.18 -9.80
C SER A 493 -15.54 -52.31 -8.76
N LEU A 494 -15.67 -53.31 -7.88
CA LEU A 494 -14.68 -53.67 -6.87
C LEU A 494 -14.12 -55.06 -7.17
N VAL A 495 -12.81 -55.13 -7.36
CA VAL A 495 -12.06 -56.40 -7.42
C VAL A 495 -12.27 -57.24 -6.15
N PRO A 496 -12.01 -58.56 -6.18
CA PRO A 496 -12.05 -59.38 -4.98
C PRO A 496 -11.32 -58.72 -3.80
N GLN A 497 -11.96 -58.66 -2.62
CA GLN A 497 -11.47 -58.00 -1.41
C GLN A 497 -11.35 -56.45 -1.42
N GLY A 498 -11.64 -55.77 -2.54
CA GLY A 498 -11.57 -54.31 -2.66
C GLY A 498 -12.66 -53.56 -1.87
N SER A 499 -12.42 -52.29 -1.55
CA SER A 499 -13.35 -51.42 -0.79
C SER A 499 -13.43 -49.99 -1.32
N SER A 500 -14.52 -49.29 -0.99
CA SER A 500 -14.72 -47.86 -1.27
C SER A 500 -15.33 -47.14 -0.06
N ASP A 501 -14.75 -45.98 0.29
CA ASP A 501 -15.06 -45.20 1.50
C ASP A 501 -15.60 -43.82 1.13
N ARG A 502 -16.56 -43.32 1.92
CA ARG A 502 -17.17 -42.00 1.74
C ARG A 502 -17.52 -41.35 3.09
N ARG A 503 -17.68 -40.03 3.07
CA ARG A 503 -18.08 -39.20 4.21
C ARG A 503 -19.23 -38.27 3.82
N TYR A 504 -20.23 -38.15 4.69
CA TYR A 504 -21.33 -37.20 4.59
C TYR A 504 -21.37 -36.29 5.82
N ALA A 505 -21.61 -35.00 5.62
CA ALA A 505 -21.64 -34.01 6.70
C ALA A 505 -23.05 -33.43 6.86
N LEU A 506 -23.74 -33.82 7.94
CA LEU A 506 -25.11 -33.38 8.23
C LEU A 506 -25.10 -32.14 9.11
N ALA A 507 -25.56 -30.99 8.60
CA ALA A 507 -25.77 -29.80 9.41
C ALA A 507 -27.05 -29.93 10.27
N LEU A 508 -26.90 -29.83 11.59
CA LEU A 508 -28.00 -30.01 12.54
C LEU A 508 -28.81 -28.73 12.81
N VAL A 509 -28.45 -27.54 12.31
CA VAL A 509 -29.28 -26.30 12.28
C VAL A 509 -30.59 -26.31 13.11
N ASP A 510 -30.47 -26.13 14.43
CA ASP A 510 -31.57 -26.13 15.42
C ASP A 510 -32.47 -27.38 15.40
N ARG A 511 -31.87 -28.57 15.31
CA ARG A 511 -32.60 -29.84 15.29
C ARG A 511 -33.04 -30.30 16.67
N GLU A 512 -34.15 -31.01 16.70
CA GLU A 512 -34.73 -31.57 17.92
C GLU A 512 -33.76 -32.53 18.62
N ALA A 513 -33.76 -32.47 19.95
CA ALA A 513 -32.97 -33.37 20.77
C ALA A 513 -33.52 -34.80 20.68
N GLY A 514 -32.64 -35.79 20.60
CA GLY A 514 -33.01 -37.19 20.50
C GLY A 514 -31.96 -38.05 19.79
N THR A 515 -32.29 -39.32 19.55
CA THR A 515 -31.40 -40.27 18.87
C THR A 515 -31.71 -40.33 17.38
N TYR A 516 -30.73 -39.99 16.55
CA TYR A 516 -30.78 -40.10 15.10
C TYR A 516 -30.12 -41.41 14.66
N GLN A 517 -30.55 -41.92 13.51
CA GLN A 517 -30.03 -43.15 12.93
C GLN A 517 -29.51 -42.90 11.51
N ALA A 518 -28.28 -43.32 11.24
CA ALA A 518 -27.71 -43.40 9.91
C ALA A 518 -27.68 -44.87 9.47
N ARG A 519 -28.30 -45.20 8.34
CA ARG A 519 -28.36 -46.53 7.75
C ARG A 519 -27.74 -46.49 6.36
N TRP A 520 -26.75 -47.34 6.12
CA TRP A 520 -26.06 -47.47 4.84
C TRP A 520 -26.44 -48.80 4.19
N VAL A 521 -27.00 -48.73 2.98
CA VAL A 521 -27.56 -49.88 2.26
C VAL A 521 -26.86 -50.02 0.91
N ILE A 522 -26.41 -51.22 0.57
CA ILE A 522 -25.81 -51.57 -0.72
C ILE A 522 -26.81 -52.42 -1.48
N SER A 523 -27.13 -52.00 -2.68
CA SER A 523 -28.08 -52.67 -3.56
C SER A 523 -27.51 -52.84 -4.96
N GLN A 524 -28.00 -53.86 -5.66
CA GLN A 524 -27.70 -54.09 -7.07
C GLN A 524 -28.96 -54.67 -7.72
N ASP A 525 -29.33 -54.17 -8.90
CA ASP A 525 -30.56 -54.55 -9.62
C ASP A 525 -31.85 -54.45 -8.78
N GLY A 526 -31.84 -53.57 -7.77
CA GLY A 526 -32.97 -53.35 -6.87
C GLY A 526 -33.05 -54.31 -5.67
N GLU A 527 -32.13 -55.26 -5.52
CA GLU A 527 -32.03 -56.13 -4.34
C GLU A 527 -31.00 -55.60 -3.33
N GLU A 528 -31.34 -55.61 -2.04
CA GLU A 528 -30.41 -55.26 -0.95
C GLU A 528 -29.40 -56.40 -0.75
N LEU A 529 -28.12 -56.11 -1.00
CA LEU A 529 -27.02 -57.05 -0.86
C LEU A 529 -26.37 -57.00 0.53
N ALA A 530 -26.29 -55.80 1.13
CA ALA A 530 -25.75 -55.60 2.47
C ALA A 530 -26.24 -54.28 3.09
N SER A 531 -26.35 -54.20 4.41
CA SER A 531 -26.57 -52.93 5.10
C SER A 531 -25.89 -52.86 6.47
N SER A 532 -25.68 -51.64 6.95
CA SER A 532 -25.15 -51.30 8.27
C SER A 532 -25.89 -50.11 8.86
N GLN A 533 -25.89 -49.96 10.18
CA GLN A 533 -26.52 -48.83 10.87
C GLN A 533 -25.67 -48.30 12.04
N ALA A 534 -25.75 -47.00 12.29
CA ALA A 534 -25.16 -46.31 13.42
C ALA A 534 -26.15 -45.29 14.00
N ASN A 535 -26.08 -45.03 15.31
CA ASN A 535 -26.93 -44.05 16.00
C ASN A 535 -26.08 -42.96 16.66
N PHE A 536 -26.57 -41.72 16.67
CA PHE A 536 -25.96 -40.60 17.39
C PHE A 536 -27.04 -39.78 18.12
N GLN A 537 -26.66 -39.14 19.24
CA GLN A 537 -27.56 -38.29 20.01
C GLN A 537 -27.37 -36.81 19.67
N VAL A 538 -28.47 -36.07 19.62
CA VAL A 538 -28.48 -34.60 19.56
C VAL A 538 -29.05 -34.07 20.88
N GLU A 539 -28.35 -33.16 21.53
CA GLU A 539 -28.75 -32.45 22.75
C GLU A 539 -28.96 -30.96 22.43
N ARG A 540 -29.74 -30.25 23.25
CA ARG A 540 -30.05 -28.83 23.03
C ARG A 540 -29.75 -28.03 24.30
N SER A 541 -28.87 -27.04 24.18
CA SER A 541 -28.57 -26.07 25.24
C SER A 541 -29.07 -24.67 24.88
N GLU A 542 -29.90 -24.05 25.72
CA GLU A 542 -30.42 -22.70 25.46
C GLU A 542 -29.32 -21.64 25.42
N THR A 543 -28.23 -21.79 26.20
CA THR A 543 -27.08 -20.88 26.15
C THR A 543 -26.43 -20.85 24.78
N LEU A 544 -26.30 -22.02 24.12
CA LEU A 544 -25.78 -22.13 22.76
C LEU A 544 -26.76 -21.64 21.67
N SER A 545 -27.98 -21.23 22.02
CA SER A 545 -28.90 -20.63 21.04
C SER A 545 -28.65 -19.13 20.80
N LEU A 546 -27.85 -18.49 21.66
CA LEU A 546 -27.46 -17.09 21.52
C LEU A 546 -26.09 -16.99 20.83
N LEU A 547 -25.96 -16.01 19.95
CA LEU A 547 -24.69 -15.60 19.33
C LEU A 547 -24.47 -14.12 19.65
N GLY A 548 -23.22 -13.73 19.84
CA GLY A 548 -22.85 -12.32 20.03
C GLY A 548 -22.01 -11.80 18.87
N GLU A 549 -22.11 -10.50 18.66
CA GLU A 549 -21.17 -9.72 17.87
C GLU A 549 -20.82 -8.46 18.67
N VAL A 550 -19.54 -8.07 18.66
CA VAL A 550 -19.08 -6.79 19.20
C VAL A 550 -18.30 -6.05 18.13
N THR A 551 -18.73 -4.84 17.80
CA THR A 551 -18.05 -3.94 16.87
C THR A 551 -17.68 -2.63 17.55
N LEU A 552 -16.67 -1.94 17.01
CA LEU A 552 -16.14 -0.69 17.54
C LEU A 552 -16.40 0.46 16.58
N ASP A 553 -16.88 1.56 17.10
CA ASP A 553 -16.87 2.86 16.43
C ASP A 553 -15.60 3.61 16.78
N TYR A 554 -15.06 4.35 15.81
CA TYR A 554 -13.89 5.21 16.00
C TYR A 554 -14.22 6.68 15.69
N TYR A 555 -13.48 7.61 16.31
CA TYR A 555 -13.41 8.99 15.85
C TYR A 555 -12.60 9.07 14.54
N GLU A 556 -12.73 10.18 13.79
CA GLU A 556 -11.93 10.41 12.58
C GLU A 556 -10.41 10.40 12.86
N THR A 557 -10.04 10.69 14.11
CA THR A 557 -8.68 10.69 14.65
C THR A 557 -8.19 9.29 15.07
N GLY A 558 -9.02 8.25 14.96
CA GLY A 558 -8.62 6.85 15.17
C GLY A 558 -8.82 6.28 16.58
N GLU A 559 -9.24 7.08 17.57
CA GLU A 559 -9.52 6.60 18.92
C GLU A 559 -10.91 5.94 19.00
N ALA A 560 -11.05 4.90 19.83
CA ALA A 560 -12.32 4.22 20.02
C ALA A 560 -13.36 5.13 20.70
N LYS A 561 -14.59 5.12 20.16
CA LYS A 561 -15.71 5.97 20.54
C LYS A 561 -16.83 5.22 21.23
N ALA A 562 -17.19 4.05 20.73
CA ALA A 562 -18.30 3.25 21.26
C ALA A 562 -18.10 1.77 20.96
N CYS A 563 -18.65 0.92 21.83
CA CYS A 563 -18.82 -0.50 21.59
C CYS A 563 -20.28 -0.78 21.25
N HIS A 564 -20.49 -1.45 20.12
CA HIS A 564 -21.79 -1.92 19.66
C HIS A 564 -21.87 -3.42 19.90
N PHE A 565 -22.85 -3.83 20.70
CA PHE A 565 -23.12 -5.21 21.03
C PHE A 565 -24.39 -5.64 20.34
N GLU A 566 -24.33 -6.74 19.59
CA GLU A 566 -25.51 -7.40 19.06
C GLU A 566 -25.60 -8.82 19.62
N THR A 567 -26.76 -9.16 20.16
CA THR A 567 -27.07 -10.54 20.56
C THR A 567 -28.18 -11.07 19.68
N THR A 568 -27.93 -12.15 18.96
CA THR A 568 -28.92 -12.79 18.08
C THR A 568 -29.30 -14.17 18.63
N ASN A 569 -30.52 -14.60 18.33
CA ASN A 569 -31.02 -15.91 18.69
C ASN A 569 -31.16 -16.77 17.42
N ARG A 570 -30.38 -17.85 17.33
CA ARG A 570 -30.40 -18.78 16.18
C ARG A 570 -31.46 -19.90 16.30
N SER A 571 -32.33 -19.84 17.31
CA SER A 571 -33.43 -20.79 17.51
C SER A 571 -34.62 -20.52 16.59
N SER A 572 -35.19 -21.58 16.03
CA SER A 572 -36.41 -21.55 15.24
C SER A 572 -37.69 -21.55 16.10
N GLN A 573 -37.59 -21.76 17.42
CA GLN A 573 -38.74 -22.18 18.24
C GLN A 573 -39.40 -21.12 19.14
N ALA A 574 -38.71 -20.03 19.56
CA ALA A 574 -39.29 -18.85 20.25
C ALA A 574 -38.17 -17.84 20.59
N GLU A 575 -38.57 -16.68 21.16
CA GLU A 575 -37.66 -15.79 21.88
C GLU A 575 -36.93 -16.54 23.01
N VAL A 576 -35.65 -16.23 23.22
CA VAL A 576 -34.84 -16.78 24.31
C VAL A 576 -34.67 -15.69 25.37
N LYS A 577 -34.92 -16.01 26.63
CA LYS A 577 -34.77 -15.07 27.75
C LYS A 577 -33.44 -15.31 28.44
N ALA A 578 -32.60 -14.28 28.48
CA ALA A 578 -31.30 -14.34 29.13
C ALA A 578 -31.01 -13.04 29.89
N ASN A 579 -30.12 -13.10 30.88
CA ASN A 579 -29.53 -11.89 31.43
C ASN A 579 -28.31 -11.51 30.58
N LEU A 580 -28.37 -10.37 29.89
CA LEU A 580 -27.27 -9.89 29.04
C LEU A 580 -26.35 -8.99 29.86
N ILE A 581 -25.03 -9.21 29.76
CA ILE A 581 -24.03 -8.47 30.52
C ILE A 581 -23.03 -7.89 29.52
N TYR A 582 -22.86 -6.57 29.54
CA TYR A 582 -21.88 -5.87 28.71
C TYR A 582 -20.81 -5.26 29.61
N GLN A 583 -19.54 -5.55 29.31
CA GLN A 583 -18.39 -5.09 30.10
C GLN A 583 -17.39 -4.33 29.24
N LEU A 584 -16.77 -3.33 29.85
CA LEU A 584 -15.49 -2.78 29.44
C LEU A 584 -14.43 -3.24 30.43
N VAL A 585 -13.43 -3.97 29.94
CA VAL A 585 -12.38 -4.59 30.76
C VAL A 585 -11.03 -4.03 30.35
N SER A 586 -10.18 -3.70 31.32
CA SER A 586 -8.77 -3.40 31.10
C SER A 586 -8.04 -4.69 30.78
N LEU A 587 -7.40 -4.77 29.61
CA LEU A 587 -6.60 -5.94 29.21
C LEU A 587 -5.23 -5.96 29.89
N VAL A 588 -4.84 -4.86 30.54
CA VAL A 588 -3.57 -4.74 31.25
C VAL A 588 -3.61 -5.51 32.57
N ASP A 589 -4.70 -5.37 33.33
CA ASP A 589 -4.84 -5.95 34.68
C ASP A 589 -6.08 -6.83 34.87
N GLY A 590 -6.91 -6.97 33.83
CA GLY A 590 -8.16 -7.74 33.85
C GLY A 590 -9.28 -7.10 34.67
N SER A 591 -9.13 -5.84 35.09
CA SER A 591 -10.15 -5.16 35.91
C SER A 591 -11.35 -4.73 35.07
N VAL A 592 -12.56 -4.89 35.63
CA VAL A 592 -13.79 -4.40 34.99
C VAL A 592 -13.91 -2.91 35.24
N VAL A 593 -13.74 -2.12 34.19
CA VAL A 593 -13.83 -0.64 34.20
C VAL A 593 -15.30 -0.21 34.26
N TYR A 594 -16.14 -0.89 33.49
CA TYR A 594 -17.57 -0.64 33.43
C TYR A 594 -18.33 -1.94 33.21
N GLN A 595 -19.50 -2.08 33.83
CA GLN A 595 -20.41 -3.19 33.61
C GLN A 595 -21.85 -2.72 33.67
N ILE A 596 -22.66 -3.24 32.76
CA ILE A 596 -24.11 -3.12 32.79
C ILE A 596 -24.73 -4.52 32.65
N ARG A 597 -25.88 -4.75 33.29
CA ARG A 597 -26.62 -6.02 33.24
C ARG A 597 -28.08 -5.73 32.93
N GLU A 598 -28.58 -6.32 31.85
CA GLU A 598 -30.00 -6.33 31.49
C GLU A 598 -30.61 -7.66 31.92
N GLU A 599 -31.61 -7.60 32.81
CA GLU A 599 -32.24 -8.79 33.39
C GLU A 599 -33.41 -9.27 32.53
N ASN A 600 -33.50 -10.58 32.31
CA ASN A 600 -34.60 -11.24 31.59
C ASN A 600 -34.88 -10.64 30.20
N THR A 601 -33.83 -10.26 29.47
CA THR A 601 -33.94 -9.73 28.10
C THR A 601 -34.42 -10.81 27.14
N ALA A 602 -35.47 -10.53 26.38
CA ALA A 602 -35.99 -11.42 25.35
C ALA A 602 -35.28 -11.18 24.01
N VAL A 603 -34.52 -12.15 23.55
CA VAL A 603 -33.80 -12.10 22.26
C VAL A 603 -34.65 -12.80 21.20
N SER A 604 -35.12 -12.02 20.23
CA SER A 604 -35.92 -12.51 19.10
C SER A 604 -35.06 -13.30 18.10
N ASN A 605 -35.68 -14.23 17.39
CA ASN A 605 -35.05 -14.96 16.29
C ASN A 605 -35.15 -14.26 14.92
N THR A 606 -35.79 -13.09 14.87
CA THR A 606 -35.92 -12.27 13.64
C THR A 606 -35.09 -11.00 13.66
N ASN A 607 -34.86 -10.42 14.84
CA ASN A 607 -34.08 -9.20 15.03
C ASN A 607 -33.12 -9.40 16.19
N GLY A 608 -31.85 -9.02 16.02
CA GLY A 608 -30.89 -8.97 17.11
C GLY A 608 -31.27 -7.95 18.17
N HIS A 609 -30.88 -8.21 19.41
CA HIS A 609 -30.92 -7.24 20.50
C HIS A 609 -29.64 -6.41 20.48
N LEU A 610 -29.79 -5.10 20.34
CA LEU A 610 -28.67 -4.16 20.21
C LEU A 610 -28.47 -3.37 21.50
N TYR A 611 -27.22 -3.23 21.91
CA TYR A 611 -26.81 -2.33 22.98
C TYR A 611 -25.57 -1.53 22.56
N GLN A 612 -25.55 -0.24 22.89
CA GLN A 612 -24.40 0.63 22.61
C GLN A 612 -23.83 1.15 23.92
N LEU A 613 -22.53 0.93 24.13
CA LEU A 613 -21.76 1.53 25.21
C LEU A 613 -20.90 2.64 24.64
N LEU A 614 -21.17 3.89 25.02
CA LEU A 614 -20.26 5.00 24.72
C LEU A 614 -19.01 4.89 25.61
N LEU A 615 -17.84 4.97 25.00
CA LEU A 615 -16.57 4.88 25.71
C LEU A 615 -16.23 6.24 26.33
N SER A 616 -16.08 6.28 27.65
CA SER A 616 -15.56 7.43 28.38
C SER A 616 -14.04 7.45 28.39
N ASP A 617 -13.45 8.56 28.80
CA ASP A 617 -12.01 8.65 29.03
C ASP A 617 -11.57 7.56 30.05
N PRO A 618 -10.53 6.77 29.75
CA PRO A 618 -10.13 5.68 30.62
C PRO A 618 -9.37 6.19 31.85
N PRO A 619 -9.23 5.37 32.90
CA PRO A 619 -8.42 5.71 34.07
C PRO A 619 -6.92 5.53 33.86
N ALA A 620 -6.48 4.92 32.75
CA ALA A 620 -5.08 4.70 32.38
C ALA A 620 -4.93 4.50 30.86
N TYR A 621 -3.72 4.56 30.33
CA TYR A 621 -3.41 4.15 28.95
C TYR A 621 -3.18 2.64 28.87
N GLY A 622 -3.49 2.04 27.72
CA GLY A 622 -3.30 0.61 27.45
C GLY A 622 -4.45 -0.04 26.69
N GLY A 623 -4.42 -1.38 26.61
CA GLY A 623 -5.44 -2.17 25.94
C GLY A 623 -6.71 -2.34 26.77
N TYR A 624 -7.86 -2.26 26.09
CA TYR A 624 -9.20 -2.45 26.64
C TYR A 624 -10.02 -3.40 25.76
N GLY A 625 -10.95 -4.13 26.37
CA GLY A 625 -11.84 -5.06 25.69
C GLY A 625 -13.30 -4.80 26.02
N CYS A 626 -14.14 -4.76 25.00
CA CYS A 626 -15.59 -4.79 25.14
C CYS A 626 -16.08 -6.23 25.03
N ILE A 627 -16.74 -6.73 26.07
CA ILE A 627 -17.14 -8.13 26.20
C ILE A 627 -18.65 -8.22 26.36
N SER A 628 -19.29 -9.08 25.56
CA SER A 628 -20.70 -9.45 25.66
C SER A 628 -20.82 -10.83 26.28
N MET A 629 -21.69 -10.98 27.29
CA MET A 629 -22.00 -12.26 27.91
C MET A 629 -23.51 -12.44 28.07
N ALA A 630 -23.94 -13.70 28.12
CA ALA A 630 -25.31 -14.07 28.46
C ALA A 630 -25.34 -15.09 29.59
N GLU A 631 -26.30 -14.96 30.48
CA GLU A 631 -26.56 -15.92 31.55
C GLU A 631 -27.99 -16.47 31.45
N ILE A 632 -28.11 -17.80 31.39
CA ILE A 632 -29.39 -18.54 31.37
C ILE A 632 -29.30 -19.64 32.45
N ASP A 633 -30.31 -19.74 33.32
CA ASP A 633 -30.39 -20.73 34.41
C ASP A 633 -29.13 -20.84 35.31
N GLY A 634 -28.39 -19.74 35.44
CA GLY A 634 -27.15 -19.66 36.25
C GLY A 634 -25.89 -20.11 35.53
N GLU A 635 -25.97 -20.49 34.25
CA GLU A 635 -24.83 -20.73 33.37
C GLU A 635 -24.48 -19.45 32.61
N LEU A 636 -23.26 -18.94 32.80
CA LEU A 636 -22.73 -17.75 32.14
C LEU A 636 -21.85 -18.15 30.96
N ILE A 637 -22.10 -17.56 29.80
CA ILE A 637 -21.28 -17.74 28.59
C ILE A 637 -20.82 -16.39 28.03
N GLU A 638 -19.60 -16.36 27.51
CA GLU A 638 -19.14 -15.25 26.65
C GLU A 638 -19.72 -15.44 25.25
N LEU A 639 -20.29 -14.36 24.71
CA LEU A 639 -20.90 -14.36 23.39
C LEU A 639 -19.94 -13.79 22.33
N ALA A 640 -19.25 -12.70 22.64
CA ALA A 640 -18.27 -12.06 21.75
C ALA A 640 -17.44 -11.01 22.51
N ALA A 641 -16.28 -10.65 21.95
CA ALA A 641 -15.43 -9.58 22.45
C ALA A 641 -14.72 -8.81 21.32
N ALA A 642 -14.42 -7.53 21.56
CA ALA A 642 -13.61 -6.69 20.68
C ALA A 642 -12.60 -5.85 21.48
N GLY A 643 -11.34 -5.82 21.05
CA GLY A 643 -10.24 -5.09 21.71
C GLY A 643 -9.92 -3.75 21.04
N PHE A 644 -9.53 -2.75 21.84
CA PHE A 644 -8.99 -1.48 21.39
C PHE A 644 -7.88 -1.00 22.31
N GLU A 645 -7.06 -0.04 21.86
CA GLU A 645 -5.99 0.55 22.65
C GLU A 645 -6.27 2.04 22.89
N VAL A 646 -5.93 2.52 24.08
CA VAL A 646 -5.93 3.95 24.41
C VAL A 646 -4.50 4.39 24.62
N VAL A 647 -4.04 5.26 23.73
CA VAL A 647 -2.71 5.87 23.74
C VAL A 647 -2.78 7.34 24.19
N PRO A 648 -1.65 7.93 24.62
CA PRO A 648 -1.56 9.38 24.84
C PRO A 648 -1.93 10.18 23.57
N PRO A 649 -2.41 11.43 23.71
CA PRO A 649 -2.70 12.28 22.56
C PRO A 649 -1.46 12.57 21.74
N ASP A 650 -1.63 12.59 20.43
CA ASP A 650 -0.62 13.00 19.46
C ASP A 650 -0.61 14.53 19.28
N LEU A 651 0.56 15.13 19.42
CA LEU A 651 0.81 16.57 19.36
C LEU A 651 2.01 16.89 18.48
N ASN A 652 1.87 17.95 17.71
CA ASN A 652 3.01 18.65 17.10
C ASN A 652 3.29 19.94 17.87
N ALA A 653 4.56 20.22 18.13
CA ALA A 653 4.97 21.46 18.79
C ALA A 653 6.14 22.13 18.07
N GLU A 654 6.10 23.45 18.00
CA GLU A 654 7.13 24.25 17.37
C GLU A 654 7.44 25.52 18.18
N VAL A 655 8.70 25.93 18.18
CA VAL A 655 9.15 27.20 18.76
C VAL A 655 9.85 28.03 17.69
N LEU A 656 9.25 29.17 17.34
CA LEU A 656 9.73 30.06 16.29
C LEU A 656 9.85 31.50 16.78
N PRO A 657 10.70 32.35 16.16
CA PRO A 657 10.64 33.78 16.40
C PRO A 657 9.27 34.32 15.97
N ALA A 658 8.63 35.13 16.82
CA ALA A 658 7.31 35.66 16.50
C ALA A 658 7.40 36.72 15.40
N ALA A 659 6.39 36.81 14.53
CA ALA A 659 6.33 37.82 13.47
C ALA A 659 6.08 39.25 14.02
N LYS A 660 5.43 39.36 15.19
CA LYS A 660 5.00 40.64 15.78
C LYS A 660 5.74 40.92 17.08
N GLY A 661 6.57 41.97 17.09
CA GLY A 661 7.11 42.53 18.32
C GLY A 661 6.18 43.56 18.95
N LYS A 662 6.63 44.16 20.06
CA LYS A 662 5.85 45.16 20.80
C LYS A 662 5.94 46.54 20.13
N LEU A 663 4.79 47.15 19.84
CA LEU A 663 4.68 48.39 19.08
C LEU A 663 4.50 49.62 19.98
N LEU A 664 5.29 50.68 19.76
CA LEU A 664 5.06 52.00 20.36
C LEU A 664 4.38 52.91 19.33
N VAL A 665 3.19 53.41 19.62
CA VAL A 665 2.44 54.23 18.67
C VAL A 665 2.25 55.65 19.23
N LEU A 666 2.68 56.64 18.45
CA LEU A 666 2.40 58.06 18.71
C LEU A 666 1.23 58.51 17.84
N ILE A 667 0.13 58.92 18.48
CA ILE A 667 -1.07 59.48 17.83
C ILE A 667 -1.28 60.96 18.24
N ASP A 668 -2.22 61.63 17.58
CA ASP A 668 -2.54 63.01 17.91
C ASP A 668 -3.15 63.20 19.30
N ASN A 669 -2.90 64.38 19.87
CA ASN A 669 -3.36 64.74 21.21
C ASN A 669 -4.89 64.87 21.23
N LEU A 670 -5.53 64.15 22.15
CA LEU A 670 -6.99 64.11 22.32
C LEU A 670 -7.61 65.48 22.67
N GLY A 671 -6.82 66.45 23.13
CA GLY A 671 -7.27 67.77 23.58
C GLY A 671 -7.12 68.89 22.55
N THR A 672 -6.57 68.64 21.36
CA THR A 672 -6.36 69.66 20.32
C THR A 672 -7.32 69.49 19.15
N ALA A 673 -7.95 70.58 18.70
CA ALA A 673 -8.75 70.58 17.47
C ALA A 673 -7.84 70.29 16.26
N THR A 674 -8.04 69.14 15.61
CA THR A 674 -7.30 68.77 14.41
C THR A 674 -7.99 69.33 13.15
N GLN A 675 -7.28 69.37 12.02
CA GLN A 675 -7.86 69.74 10.71
C GLN A 675 -8.24 68.49 9.91
N ASP A 676 -8.28 67.35 10.59
CA ASP A 676 -8.44 66.03 10.01
C ASP A 676 -9.93 65.76 9.77
N TYR A 677 -10.24 64.73 8.98
CA TYR A 677 -11.63 64.40 8.71
C TYR A 677 -12.32 63.83 9.96
N ASN A 678 -11.58 63.07 10.77
CA ASN A 678 -12.04 62.45 12.01
C ASN A 678 -11.34 63.07 13.22
N ASP A 679 -12.06 63.17 14.34
CA ASP A 679 -11.45 63.60 15.59
C ASP A 679 -10.44 62.56 16.13
N ALA A 680 -9.47 63.03 16.92
CA ALA A 680 -8.39 62.19 17.45
C ALA A 680 -8.91 61.04 18.34
N SER A 681 -10.07 61.19 18.98
CA SER A 681 -10.68 60.13 19.80
C SER A 681 -11.22 58.97 18.97
N LEU A 682 -11.84 59.24 17.81
CA LEU A 682 -12.33 58.24 16.88
C LEU A 682 -11.16 57.48 16.24
N GLN A 683 -10.12 58.20 15.82
CA GLN A 683 -8.90 57.60 15.29
C GLN A 683 -8.24 56.66 16.31
N ARG A 684 -8.14 57.08 17.58
CA ARG A 684 -7.62 56.24 18.66
C ARG A 684 -8.43 54.97 18.86
N ALA A 685 -9.76 55.10 18.98
CA ALA A 685 -10.64 53.96 19.21
C ALA A 685 -10.56 52.94 18.06
N TYR A 686 -10.56 53.42 16.82
CA TYR A 686 -10.39 52.58 15.63
C TYR A 686 -9.04 51.83 15.66
N LEU A 687 -7.93 52.52 15.96
CA LEU A 687 -6.62 51.88 16.00
C LEU A 687 -6.49 50.85 17.13
N GLU A 688 -7.08 51.12 18.30
CA GLU A 688 -7.12 50.15 19.41
C GLU A 688 -7.86 48.88 19.00
N GLU A 689 -9.02 49.01 18.35
CA GLU A 689 -9.79 47.90 17.81
C GLU A 689 -9.01 47.13 16.74
N LEU A 690 -8.40 47.85 15.79
CA LEU A 690 -7.62 47.27 14.69
C LEU A 690 -6.43 46.45 15.22
N LEU A 691 -5.64 47.03 16.13
CA LEU A 691 -4.46 46.36 16.68
C LEU A 691 -4.84 45.19 17.58
N THR A 692 -5.88 45.33 18.40
CA THR A 692 -6.36 44.24 19.29
C THR A 692 -6.90 43.06 18.48
N THR A 693 -7.74 43.33 17.47
CA THR A 693 -8.31 42.29 16.59
C THR A 693 -7.21 41.55 15.83
N ASN A 694 -6.13 42.25 15.48
CA ASN A 694 -4.96 41.67 14.82
C ASN A 694 -3.88 41.22 15.81
N GLN A 695 -4.20 41.03 17.09
CA GLN A 695 -3.31 40.46 18.12
C GLN A 695 -1.95 41.17 18.28
N TRP A 696 -1.91 42.49 18.06
CA TRP A 696 -0.72 43.28 18.34
C TRP A 696 -0.62 43.61 19.83
N HIS A 697 0.59 43.50 20.38
CA HIS A 697 0.91 44.13 21.66
C HIS A 697 1.46 45.52 21.41
N TYR A 698 0.83 46.53 22.01
CA TYR A 698 1.16 47.92 21.73
C TYR A 698 1.04 48.83 22.96
N THR A 699 1.61 50.02 22.84
CA THR A 699 1.37 51.14 23.74
C THR A 699 1.07 52.38 22.90
N LEU A 700 -0.11 52.97 23.13
CA LEU A 700 -0.54 54.21 22.48
C LEU A 700 -0.29 55.40 23.39
N VAL A 701 0.48 56.35 22.90
CA VAL A 701 0.78 57.63 23.57
C VAL A 701 0.37 58.78 22.67
N ASP A 702 0.00 59.92 23.28
CA ASP A 702 -0.52 61.09 22.57
C ASP A 702 0.29 62.37 22.84
N ASN A 703 1.44 62.22 23.50
CA ASN A 703 2.35 63.31 23.83
C ASN A 703 3.82 62.87 23.84
N ALA A 704 4.71 63.85 23.62
CA ALA A 704 6.13 63.60 23.45
C ALA A 704 6.84 63.06 24.70
N VAL A 705 6.36 63.40 25.90
CA VAL A 705 6.98 62.98 27.16
C VAL A 705 6.72 61.50 27.42
N GLU A 706 5.47 61.07 27.24
CA GLU A 706 5.11 59.65 27.34
C GLU A 706 5.79 58.83 26.25
N PHE A 707 5.86 59.34 25.02
CA PHE A 707 6.60 58.70 23.94
C PHE A 707 8.09 58.52 24.29
N GLU A 708 8.78 59.59 24.72
CA GLU A 708 10.19 59.49 25.09
C GLU A 708 10.40 58.53 26.26
N THR A 709 9.51 58.52 27.25
CA THR A 709 9.59 57.60 28.40
C THR A 709 9.42 56.15 27.96
N ALA A 710 8.39 55.86 27.16
CA ALA A 710 8.15 54.52 26.64
C ALA A 710 9.29 54.05 25.72
N PHE A 711 9.72 54.90 24.78
CA PHE A 711 10.86 54.62 23.89
C PHE A 711 12.14 54.33 24.69
N ASN A 712 12.41 55.09 25.75
CA ASN A 712 13.59 54.88 26.58
C ASN A 712 13.58 53.55 27.33
N SER A 713 12.43 52.92 27.57
CA SER A 713 12.37 51.60 28.23
C SER A 713 13.12 50.49 27.47
N GLY A 714 13.27 50.64 26.14
CA GLY A 714 13.90 49.64 25.27
C GLY A 714 13.05 48.39 25.00
N LEU A 715 11.77 48.40 25.39
CA LEU A 715 10.83 47.27 25.27
C LEU A 715 10.13 47.19 23.90
N TYR A 716 10.33 48.15 23.01
CA TYR A 716 9.59 48.23 21.76
C TYR A 716 10.46 47.82 20.58
N SER A 717 9.94 46.93 19.74
CA SER A 717 10.60 46.50 18.52
C SER A 717 10.41 47.46 17.36
N ALA A 718 9.32 48.22 17.38
CA ALA A 718 8.98 49.17 16.35
C ALA A 718 8.26 50.39 16.94
N ALA A 719 8.37 51.52 16.26
CA ALA A 719 7.58 52.70 16.54
C ALA A 719 6.75 53.11 15.30
N ALA A 720 5.49 53.44 15.52
CA ALA A 720 4.61 54.03 14.52
C ALA A 720 4.30 55.47 14.89
N LEU A 721 4.65 56.40 14.01
CA LEU A 721 4.57 57.84 14.21
C LEU A 721 3.45 58.34 13.30
N LEU A 722 2.24 58.27 13.86
CA LEU A 722 0.98 58.55 13.18
C LEU A 722 0.43 59.94 13.50
N SER A 723 0.97 60.61 14.52
CA SER A 723 0.60 61.98 14.87
C SER A 723 1.15 62.99 13.86
N ASP A 724 0.34 63.98 13.49
CA ASP A 724 0.81 65.14 12.73
C ASP A 724 1.03 66.41 13.60
N LYS A 725 0.48 66.45 14.83
CA LYS A 725 0.56 67.60 15.75
C LYS A 725 1.61 67.47 16.87
N VAL A 726 1.99 66.26 17.27
CA VAL A 726 2.96 66.05 18.37
C VAL A 726 4.39 66.18 17.86
N THR A 727 5.17 67.04 18.53
CA THR A 727 6.56 67.34 18.14
C THR A 727 7.54 66.60 19.04
N LEU A 728 8.36 65.72 18.46
CA LEU A 728 9.46 65.09 19.19
C LEU A 728 10.67 66.04 19.25
N SER A 729 11.51 65.87 20.26
CA SER A 729 12.74 66.67 20.37
C SER A 729 13.76 66.22 19.31
N PRO A 730 14.66 67.12 18.81
CA PRO A 730 15.68 66.74 17.84
C PRO A 730 16.63 65.62 18.33
N LYS A 731 16.72 65.42 19.65
CA LYS A 731 17.48 64.33 20.27
C LYS A 731 16.74 63.00 20.12
N VAL A 732 15.43 62.97 20.38
CA VAL A 732 14.60 61.76 20.23
C VAL A 732 14.52 61.32 18.77
N GLU A 733 14.33 62.25 17.83
CA GLU A 733 14.36 61.94 16.39
C GLU A 733 15.68 61.27 15.98
N GLN A 734 16.81 61.76 16.50
CA GLN A 734 18.11 61.18 16.19
C GLN A 734 18.32 59.81 16.84
N LEU A 735 17.82 59.61 18.07
CA LEU A 735 17.84 58.31 18.71
C LEU A 735 16.96 57.29 17.99
N LEU A 736 15.82 57.71 17.42
CA LEU A 736 14.96 56.84 16.60
C LEU A 736 15.70 56.38 15.34
N VAL A 737 16.44 57.28 14.67
CA VAL A 737 17.28 56.93 13.51
C VAL A 737 18.33 55.87 13.89
N GLU A 738 19.04 56.04 15.00
CA GLU A 738 20.06 55.06 15.41
C GLU A 738 19.45 53.76 15.96
N ALA A 739 18.31 53.84 16.65
CA ALA A 739 17.56 52.66 17.06
C ALA A 739 17.11 51.85 15.85
N GLN A 740 16.65 52.52 14.78
CA GLN A 740 16.28 51.90 13.53
C GLN A 740 17.50 51.27 12.84
N HIS A 741 18.62 52.00 12.76
CA HIS A 741 19.87 51.43 12.25
C HIS A 741 20.25 50.15 13.00
N ASN A 742 20.02 50.11 14.32
CA ASN A 742 20.25 48.95 15.19
C ASN A 742 19.08 47.94 15.27
N GLY A 743 18.13 47.98 14.33
CA GLY A 743 17.11 46.94 14.15
C GLY A 743 15.72 47.23 14.73
N MET A 744 15.43 48.45 15.18
CA MET A 744 14.06 48.87 15.49
C MET A 744 13.29 49.17 14.18
N GLY A 745 12.01 48.83 14.11
CA GLY A 745 11.14 49.23 13.00
C GLY A 745 10.65 50.67 13.13
N LEU A 746 10.46 51.37 12.01
CA LEU A 746 9.91 52.73 12.02
C LEU A 746 8.85 52.94 10.93
N LEU A 747 7.61 53.15 11.34
CA LEU A 747 6.53 53.58 10.46
C LEU A 747 6.29 55.08 10.67
N VAL A 748 6.23 55.85 9.58
CA VAL A 748 5.89 57.27 9.61
C VAL A 748 4.72 57.57 8.68
N SER A 749 3.76 58.35 9.16
CA SER A 749 2.58 58.75 8.39
C SER A 749 2.39 60.27 8.36
N GLY A 750 1.69 60.75 7.33
CA GLY A 750 1.12 62.08 7.28
C GLY A 750 2.13 63.19 7.07
N SER A 751 1.70 64.41 7.35
CA SER A 751 2.57 65.59 7.42
C SER A 751 3.07 65.80 8.84
N TRP A 752 3.63 64.75 9.44
CA TRP A 752 4.23 64.82 10.77
C TRP A 752 5.14 66.06 10.89
N ASN A 753 5.18 66.70 12.07
CA ASN A 753 5.83 68.00 12.29
C ASN A 753 7.35 67.96 12.03
N ARG A 754 7.69 68.15 10.75
CA ARG A 754 8.99 68.09 10.06
C ARG A 754 9.99 69.21 10.37
N ARG A 755 9.85 69.94 11.48
CA ARG A 755 10.68 71.15 11.72
C ARG A 755 12.18 70.91 11.56
N ASN A 756 12.67 69.68 11.75
CA ASN A 756 14.06 69.31 11.53
C ASN A 756 14.31 68.29 10.39
N SER A 757 13.27 67.58 9.92
CA SER A 757 13.34 66.55 8.85
C SER A 757 14.47 65.52 9.03
N LYS A 758 14.83 65.21 10.29
CA LYS A 758 15.99 64.35 10.60
C LYS A 758 15.76 62.90 10.17
N ILE A 759 14.58 62.37 10.49
CA ILE A 759 14.21 60.99 10.14
C ILE A 759 14.17 60.85 8.63
N GLU A 760 13.44 61.73 7.92
CA GLU A 760 13.36 61.65 6.46
C GLU A 760 14.74 61.75 5.80
N LYS A 761 15.59 62.68 6.26
CA LYS A 761 16.95 62.82 5.73
C LYS A 761 17.78 61.55 5.94
N ALA A 762 17.71 60.94 7.12
CA ALA A 762 18.48 59.73 7.43
C ALA A 762 18.00 58.52 6.62
N LEU A 763 16.70 58.42 6.38
CA LEU A 763 16.08 57.32 5.63
C LEU A 763 16.12 57.50 4.11
N GLY A 764 16.76 58.55 3.59
CA GLY A 764 16.80 58.81 2.15
C GLY A 764 15.46 59.27 1.56
N ILE A 765 14.57 59.79 2.41
CA ILE A 765 13.25 60.31 2.04
C ILE A 765 13.38 61.80 1.76
N LYS A 766 12.91 62.22 0.58
CA LYS A 766 12.90 63.61 0.15
C LYS A 766 11.48 64.03 -0.21
N LEU A 767 11.03 65.10 0.44
CA LEU A 767 9.72 65.68 0.22
C LEU A 767 9.89 67.01 -0.52
N THR A 768 9.41 67.08 -1.76
CA THR A 768 9.68 68.24 -2.64
C THR A 768 8.49 69.19 -2.77
N GLY A 769 7.38 68.92 -2.08
CA GLY A 769 6.21 69.80 -2.06
C GLY A 769 4.91 69.10 -1.65
N LYS A 770 3.79 69.85 -1.72
CA LYS A 770 2.44 69.31 -1.53
C LYS A 770 1.92 68.66 -2.81
N ASN A 771 1.19 67.56 -2.68
CA ASN A 771 0.51 66.88 -3.78
C ASN A 771 -1.01 67.01 -3.63
N ASN A 772 -1.56 68.17 -4.04
CA ASN A 772 -2.97 68.53 -3.79
C ASN A 772 -3.96 68.13 -4.90
N GLN A 773 -3.48 67.49 -5.98
CA GLN A 773 -4.30 67.12 -7.14
C GLN A 773 -4.52 65.61 -7.23
N VAL A 774 -4.61 64.96 -6.07
CA VAL A 774 -4.83 63.52 -5.92
C VAL A 774 -6.27 63.27 -5.47
N SER A 775 -6.85 62.15 -5.89
CA SER A 775 -8.22 61.75 -5.47
C SER A 775 -8.31 60.31 -4.99
N ALA A 776 -7.32 59.47 -5.34
CA ALA A 776 -7.24 58.09 -4.92
C ALA A 776 -5.79 57.65 -4.73
N ILE A 777 -5.59 56.55 -4.02
CA ILE A 777 -4.39 55.72 -4.10
C ILE A 777 -4.71 54.41 -4.82
N PHE A 778 -3.69 53.82 -5.43
CA PHE A 778 -3.75 52.49 -6.04
C PHE A 778 -2.70 51.59 -5.41
N ASP A 779 -3.10 50.38 -5.06
CA ASP A 779 -2.17 49.31 -4.69
C ASP A 779 -1.19 49.03 -5.83
N ASN A 780 0.06 48.76 -5.50
CA ASN A 780 1.12 48.42 -6.45
C ASN A 780 1.56 46.96 -6.31
N GLY A 781 0.61 46.06 -6.05
CA GLY A 781 0.81 44.61 -5.99
C GLY A 781 1.26 44.09 -4.63
N VAL A 782 0.92 44.79 -3.54
CA VAL A 782 1.31 44.40 -2.17
C VAL A 782 0.17 43.70 -1.44
N ILE A 783 -1.07 44.11 -1.69
CA ILE A 783 -2.24 43.56 -0.99
C ILE A 783 -2.89 42.44 -1.82
N ASP A 784 -2.92 41.23 -1.25
CA ASP A 784 -3.67 40.11 -1.81
C ASP A 784 -5.19 40.30 -1.56
N GLN A 785 -5.98 40.19 -2.64
CA GLN A 785 -7.42 40.47 -2.69
C GLN A 785 -8.22 39.67 -1.63
N PRO A 786 -9.19 40.31 -0.94
CA PRO A 786 -10.45 40.71 -1.59
C PRO A 786 -10.87 42.18 -1.33
N VAL A 787 -9.92 43.10 -1.10
CA VAL A 787 -10.22 44.53 -0.96
C VAL A 787 -10.03 45.29 -2.29
N ALA A 788 -10.81 46.36 -2.50
CA ALA A 788 -10.66 47.20 -3.69
C ALA A 788 -9.20 47.67 -3.86
N SER A 789 -8.69 47.61 -5.08
CA SER A 789 -7.31 48.01 -5.43
C SER A 789 -7.08 49.52 -5.38
N ASP A 790 -8.13 50.31 -5.12
CA ASP A 790 -8.09 51.75 -4.99
C ASP A 790 -8.90 52.26 -3.78
N ALA A 791 -8.48 53.39 -3.21
CA ALA A 791 -9.16 54.05 -2.10
C ALA A 791 -9.06 55.58 -2.20
N ILE A 792 -10.08 56.28 -1.70
CA ILE A 792 -10.13 57.75 -1.70
C ILE A 792 -9.06 58.30 -0.75
N VAL A 793 -8.32 59.30 -1.21
CA VAL A 793 -7.24 59.92 -0.41
C VAL A 793 -7.37 61.44 -0.37
N ALA A 794 -7.02 62.04 0.77
CA ALA A 794 -6.85 63.48 0.92
C ALA A 794 -5.54 63.97 0.28
N PRO A 795 -5.31 65.29 0.13
CA PRO A 795 -4.04 65.85 -0.33
C PRO A 795 -2.84 65.31 0.45
N GLY A 796 -1.88 64.73 -0.28
CA GLY A 796 -0.64 64.19 0.28
C GLY A 796 0.59 65.03 -0.06
N LEU A 797 1.74 64.37 -0.14
CA LEU A 797 3.03 64.99 -0.39
C LEU A 797 3.72 64.38 -1.60
N ALA A 798 4.51 65.18 -2.30
CA ALA A 798 5.37 64.69 -3.36
C ALA A 798 6.63 64.11 -2.73
N MET A 799 6.74 62.78 -2.70
CA MET A 799 7.81 62.03 -2.05
C MET A 799 8.71 61.30 -3.07
N ALA A 800 10.01 61.33 -2.81
CA ALA A 800 11.01 60.43 -3.36
C ALA A 800 11.66 59.67 -2.20
N HIS A 801 11.90 58.37 -2.37
CA HIS A 801 12.51 57.54 -1.34
C HIS A 801 13.56 56.66 -2.03
N CYS A 802 14.83 56.92 -1.73
CA CYS A 802 15.93 56.15 -2.31
C CYS A 802 15.94 54.73 -1.74
N ASP A 803 16.18 53.73 -2.60
CA ASP A 803 16.34 52.31 -2.21
C ASP A 803 15.14 51.69 -1.46
N ALA A 804 13.93 52.20 -1.72
CA ALA A 804 12.68 51.70 -1.14
C ALA A 804 11.72 51.18 -2.21
N ASP A 805 10.94 50.17 -1.85
CA ASP A 805 9.85 49.65 -2.64
C ASP A 805 8.64 50.57 -2.55
N VAL A 806 7.97 50.79 -3.68
CA VAL A 806 6.75 51.60 -3.76
C VAL A 806 5.55 50.66 -3.68
N TRP A 807 4.82 50.74 -2.58
CA TRP A 807 3.70 49.85 -2.28
C TRP A 807 2.36 50.38 -2.77
N ALA A 808 2.20 51.70 -2.82
CA ALA A 808 1.03 52.33 -3.40
C ALA A 808 1.38 53.67 -4.05
N VAL A 809 0.62 54.06 -5.06
CA VAL A 809 0.82 55.29 -5.83
C VAL A 809 -0.41 56.16 -5.81
N PHE A 810 -0.23 57.48 -5.91
CA PHE A 810 -1.34 58.41 -6.05
C PHE A 810 -1.94 58.36 -7.47
N GLY A 811 -3.26 58.36 -7.52
CA GLY A 811 -4.06 58.60 -8.73
C GLY A 811 -4.03 60.07 -9.14
N GLY A 812 -3.00 60.46 -9.89
CA GLY A 812 -2.80 61.84 -10.35
C GLY A 812 -1.85 62.65 -9.47
N GLY A 813 -1.79 63.96 -9.71
CA GLY A 813 -0.89 64.85 -8.97
C GLY A 813 0.52 65.01 -9.55
N ARG A 814 1.41 65.68 -8.80
CA ARG A 814 2.80 65.93 -9.21
C ARG A 814 3.75 64.96 -8.50
N ASN A 815 4.67 64.39 -9.26
CA ASN A 815 5.75 63.59 -8.72
C ASN A 815 6.82 64.45 -8.03
N ALA A 816 7.67 63.84 -7.19
CA ALA A 816 8.75 64.53 -6.53
C ALA A 816 9.83 65.01 -7.52
N SER A 817 10.42 66.18 -7.25
CA SER A 817 11.50 66.75 -8.06
C SER A 817 12.88 66.28 -7.57
N ASP A 818 13.11 64.97 -7.61
CA ASP A 818 14.36 64.33 -7.20
C ASP A 818 14.66 63.08 -8.04
N SER A 819 15.93 62.67 -8.11
CA SER A 819 16.35 61.48 -8.87
C SER A 819 15.82 60.17 -8.29
N CYS A 820 15.51 60.12 -7.00
CA CYS A 820 14.92 58.94 -6.35
C CYS A 820 13.38 58.90 -6.47
N ALA A 821 12.76 59.77 -7.25
CA ALA A 821 11.31 59.74 -7.45
C ALA A 821 10.89 58.52 -8.28
N TYR A 822 9.78 57.87 -7.92
CA TYR A 822 9.28 56.72 -8.66
C TYR A 822 8.85 57.13 -10.07
N ALA A 823 9.44 56.54 -11.10
CA ALA A 823 9.31 57.06 -12.46
C ALA A 823 7.88 57.00 -13.03
N HIS A 824 7.05 56.07 -12.57
CA HIS A 824 5.75 55.77 -13.18
C HIS A 824 4.59 56.60 -12.63
N ALA A 825 4.61 56.94 -11.34
CA ALA A 825 3.55 57.71 -10.68
C ALA A 825 4.07 58.33 -9.37
N PRO A 826 3.39 59.34 -8.81
CA PRO A 826 3.76 59.88 -7.49
C PRO A 826 3.58 58.81 -6.41
N ALA A 827 4.64 58.48 -5.69
CA ALA A 827 4.60 57.48 -4.61
C ALA A 827 3.70 57.96 -3.45
N ALA A 828 2.82 57.08 -2.98
CA ALA A 828 1.94 57.32 -1.84
C ALA A 828 2.40 56.56 -0.59
N VAL A 829 2.82 55.31 -0.76
CA VAL A 829 3.33 54.45 0.31
C VAL A 829 4.62 53.79 -0.16
N THR A 830 5.64 53.80 0.70
CA THR A 830 6.92 53.14 0.43
C THR A 830 7.37 52.35 1.64
N ALA A 831 8.07 51.24 1.43
CA ALA A 831 8.77 50.50 2.48
C ALA A 831 10.21 50.24 2.08
N GLY A 832 11.13 50.27 3.04
CA GLY A 832 12.56 50.11 2.81
C GLY A 832 13.29 49.67 4.07
N LYS A 833 14.62 49.73 4.02
CA LYS A 833 15.47 49.34 5.16
C LYS A 833 16.51 50.42 5.44
N TYR A 834 16.86 50.57 6.71
CA TYR A 834 17.97 51.41 7.14
C TYR A 834 18.75 50.69 8.24
N GLY A 835 20.03 50.40 7.97
CA GLY A 835 20.80 49.48 8.82
C GLY A 835 20.11 48.11 8.91
N ARG A 836 19.75 47.70 10.13
CA ARG A 836 19.05 46.43 10.41
C ARG A 836 17.52 46.58 10.53
N GLY A 837 17.00 47.80 10.59
CA GLY A 837 15.58 48.07 10.82
C GLY A 837 14.80 48.37 9.54
N GLY A 838 13.58 47.84 9.45
CA GLY A 838 12.64 48.20 8.40
C GLY A 838 12.04 49.59 8.63
N ASN A 839 11.69 50.28 7.55
CA ASN A 839 10.83 51.46 7.63
C ASN A 839 9.72 51.43 6.58
N SER A 840 8.64 52.12 6.92
CA SER A 840 7.55 52.41 6.00
C SER A 840 7.13 53.87 6.14
N TYR A 841 6.74 54.46 5.02
CA TYR A 841 6.36 55.87 4.95
C TYR A 841 5.09 56.05 4.15
N PHE A 842 4.11 56.72 4.75
CA PHE A 842 2.88 57.17 4.10
C PHE A 842 2.99 58.67 3.83
N ALA A 843 2.91 59.06 2.55
CA ALA A 843 2.96 60.46 2.11
C ALA A 843 1.65 61.23 2.38
N TYR A 844 0.73 60.64 3.14
CA TYR A 844 -0.58 61.15 3.54
C TYR A 844 -0.92 60.60 4.93
N ASP A 845 -1.95 61.14 5.58
CA ASP A 845 -2.38 60.69 6.90
C ASP A 845 -3.18 59.38 6.80
N VAL A 846 -2.52 58.24 7.02
CA VAL A 846 -3.15 56.92 6.89
C VAL A 846 -4.14 56.64 8.00
N LEU A 847 -3.93 57.16 9.22
CA LEU A 847 -4.78 56.85 10.34
C LEU A 847 -6.15 57.54 10.21
N ASP A 848 -6.16 58.82 9.80
CA ASP A 848 -7.39 59.54 9.50
C ASP A 848 -8.20 58.84 8.40
N LEU A 849 -7.55 58.41 7.31
CA LEU A 849 -8.24 57.78 6.19
C LEU A 849 -8.69 56.34 6.47
N ALA A 850 -7.88 55.54 7.17
CA ALA A 850 -8.26 54.18 7.57
C ALA A 850 -9.50 54.20 8.48
N THR A 851 -9.62 55.22 9.35
CA THR A 851 -10.78 55.42 10.23
C THR A 851 -12.08 55.63 9.46
N SER A 852 -12.05 56.33 8.31
CA SER A 852 -13.25 56.63 7.52
C SER A 852 -13.57 55.66 6.39
N TYR A 853 -12.56 55.19 5.67
CA TYR A 853 -12.74 54.50 4.39
C TYR A 853 -12.36 53.01 4.43
N GLN A 854 -11.64 52.57 5.47
CA GLN A 854 -11.20 51.18 5.68
C GLN A 854 -10.66 50.53 4.38
N GLY A 855 -10.66 49.20 4.27
CA GLY A 855 -10.23 48.49 3.06
C GLY A 855 -8.73 48.67 2.79
N LEU A 856 -8.36 49.29 1.67
CA LEU A 856 -6.96 49.38 1.24
C LEU A 856 -6.07 50.14 2.25
N HIS A 857 -6.55 51.21 2.89
CA HIS A 857 -5.75 51.94 3.87
C HIS A 857 -5.45 51.11 5.13
N GLU A 858 -6.43 50.34 5.59
CA GLU A 858 -6.28 49.43 6.73
C GLU A 858 -5.26 48.32 6.42
N GLN A 859 -5.41 47.68 5.26
CA GLN A 859 -4.53 46.60 4.83
C GLN A 859 -3.09 47.09 4.63
N LEU A 860 -2.88 48.24 3.96
CA LEU A 860 -1.55 48.83 3.84
C LEU A 860 -0.95 49.21 5.19
N LEU A 861 -1.75 49.69 6.15
CA LEU A 861 -1.28 49.99 7.50
C LEU A 861 -0.83 48.73 8.25
N LEU A 862 -1.62 47.66 8.22
CA LEU A 862 -1.27 46.37 8.85
C LEU A 862 0.01 45.78 8.22
N GLU A 863 0.08 45.77 6.90
CA GLU A 863 1.25 45.28 6.16
C GLU A 863 2.49 46.13 6.45
N ALA A 864 2.33 47.44 6.54
CA ALA A 864 3.42 48.35 6.88
C ALA A 864 3.91 48.16 8.32
N LEU A 865 3.02 47.82 9.27
CA LEU A 865 3.41 47.50 10.65
C LEU A 865 4.16 46.17 10.77
N LEU A 866 3.81 45.19 9.93
CA LEU A 866 4.52 43.91 9.84
C LEU A 866 5.89 44.07 9.17
N ALA A 867 5.97 44.74 8.03
CA ALA A 867 7.22 44.87 7.28
C ALA A 867 8.30 45.73 7.97
N VAL A 868 7.92 46.58 8.93
CA VAL A 868 8.91 47.29 9.75
C VAL A 868 9.51 46.41 10.84
N GLN A 869 8.90 45.27 11.18
CA GLN A 869 9.51 44.34 12.13
C GLN A 869 10.80 43.76 11.54
N PRO A 870 11.84 43.52 12.37
CA PRO A 870 13.08 42.95 11.89
C PRO A 870 12.89 41.47 11.50
N ASN A 871 13.44 41.07 10.35
CA ASN A 871 13.42 39.67 9.90
C ASN A 871 14.11 38.69 10.87
N ALA A 872 15.02 39.20 11.70
CA ALA A 872 15.66 38.44 12.78
C ALA A 872 15.76 39.35 14.00
N TRP A 873 15.26 38.88 15.14
CA TRP A 873 15.25 39.66 16.37
C TRP A 873 16.67 39.92 16.86
N PRO A 874 17.13 41.17 16.88
CA PRO A 874 18.48 41.50 17.33
C PRO A 874 18.64 41.21 18.83
N ALA A 875 19.55 40.31 19.17
CA ALA A 875 19.85 39.97 20.56
C ALA A 875 20.87 40.93 21.17
N ALA A 876 20.54 41.51 22.32
CA ALA A 876 21.43 42.33 23.12
C ALA A 876 20.97 42.31 24.60
N PRO A 877 21.87 42.58 25.57
CA PRO A 877 21.50 42.63 26.97
C PRO A 877 20.30 43.56 27.23
N GLY A 878 19.26 43.00 27.85
CA GLY A 878 17.97 43.63 28.14
C GLY A 878 17.19 44.15 26.94
N ARG A 879 17.37 43.50 25.78
CA ARG A 879 16.49 43.64 24.62
C ARG A 879 15.35 42.64 24.67
N LEU A 880 14.18 43.06 24.18
CA LEU A 880 13.00 42.22 24.08
C LEU A 880 13.07 41.36 22.82
N VAL A 881 12.87 40.05 22.98
CA VAL A 881 12.77 39.08 21.88
C VAL A 881 11.43 38.36 21.98
N PRO A 882 10.53 38.51 20.99
CA PRO A 882 9.27 37.79 20.97
C PRO A 882 9.43 36.41 20.33
N VAL A 883 8.86 35.38 20.96
CA VAL A 883 8.94 33.98 20.54
C VAL A 883 7.55 33.37 20.56
N ALA A 884 7.16 32.69 19.49
CA ALA A 884 5.92 31.95 19.39
C ALA A 884 6.16 30.47 19.74
N ILE A 885 5.35 29.95 20.66
CA ILE A 885 5.23 28.51 20.89
C ILE A 885 3.89 28.08 20.29
N THR A 886 3.93 27.21 19.28
CA THR A 886 2.74 26.69 18.60
C THR A 886 2.56 25.23 18.97
N LEU A 887 1.34 24.88 19.37
CA LEU A 887 0.89 23.52 19.61
C LEU A 887 -0.19 23.17 18.58
N GLU A 888 -0.07 22.03 17.92
CA GLU A 888 -1.10 21.45 17.07
C GLU A 888 -1.53 20.12 17.70
N ASN A 889 -2.81 20.04 18.07
CA ASN A 889 -3.40 18.80 18.57
C ASN A 889 -3.95 18.00 17.39
N LEU A 890 -3.50 16.75 17.25
CA LEU A 890 -3.95 15.83 16.21
C LEU A 890 -5.01 14.84 16.71
N SER A 891 -5.26 14.82 18.03
CA SER A 891 -6.20 13.90 18.68
C SER A 891 -7.57 14.51 18.91
N ARG A 892 -8.58 13.70 19.25
CA ARG A 892 -9.93 14.21 19.55
C ARG A 892 -9.94 15.20 20.72
N LYS A 893 -9.00 15.06 21.65
CA LYS A 893 -8.90 15.81 22.89
C LYS A 893 -7.50 15.68 23.46
N ALA A 894 -6.97 16.77 24.00
CA ALA A 894 -5.71 16.78 24.73
C ALA A 894 -5.74 17.84 25.84
N ALA A 895 -5.16 17.55 26.99
CA ALA A 895 -4.76 18.51 28.00
C ALA A 895 -3.23 18.60 27.96
N VAL A 896 -2.72 19.82 27.79
CA VAL A 896 -1.31 20.09 27.56
C VAL A 896 -0.80 21.08 28.60
N ASP A 897 0.35 20.77 29.19
CA ASP A 897 1.10 21.67 30.04
C ASP A 897 2.45 21.93 29.36
N VAL A 898 2.66 23.18 28.96
CA VAL A 898 3.91 23.68 28.38
C VAL A 898 4.66 24.42 29.47
N ARG A 899 5.78 23.83 29.90
CA ARG A 899 6.69 24.43 30.87
C ARG A 899 7.87 25.02 30.13
N PHE A 900 8.31 26.20 30.50
CA PHE A 900 9.49 26.78 29.88
C PHE A 900 10.38 27.50 30.89
N THR A 901 11.68 27.46 30.63
CA THR A 901 12.74 28.02 31.48
C THR A 901 13.77 28.78 30.64
N LEU A 902 14.46 29.72 31.30
CA LEU A 902 15.55 30.52 30.71
C LEU A 902 16.83 30.25 31.53
N PRO A 903 17.62 29.21 31.20
CA PRO A 903 18.72 28.76 32.05
C PRO A 903 19.81 29.82 32.30
N GLN A 904 20.04 30.70 31.32
CA GLN A 904 21.01 31.79 31.42
C GLN A 904 20.44 33.07 32.06
N GLY A 905 19.19 33.03 32.53
CA GLY A 905 18.45 34.17 33.04
C GLY A 905 17.67 34.92 31.96
N GLY A 906 16.93 35.95 32.38
CA GLY A 906 15.96 36.66 31.56
C GLY A 906 14.57 36.58 32.20
N GLU A 907 13.59 37.26 31.59
CA GLU A 907 12.23 37.32 32.14
C GLU A 907 11.21 37.36 31.00
N VAL A 908 10.16 36.54 31.10
CA VAL A 908 8.97 36.72 30.27
C VAL A 908 8.15 37.84 30.90
N ILE A 909 8.22 39.03 30.30
CA ILE A 909 7.56 40.22 30.84
C ILE A 909 6.09 40.32 30.41
N GLU A 910 5.73 39.64 29.32
CA GLU A 910 4.39 39.63 28.75
C GLU A 910 4.19 38.36 27.90
N SER A 911 2.96 37.88 27.84
CA SER A 911 2.57 36.67 27.11
C SER A 911 1.18 36.88 26.52
N GLN A 912 0.94 36.43 25.28
CA GLN A 912 -0.37 36.55 24.62
C GLN A 912 -1.43 35.69 25.32
N MET A 913 -1.06 34.49 25.74
CA MET A 913 -1.91 33.60 26.55
C MET A 913 -1.51 33.67 28.03
N PRO A 914 -2.44 33.42 28.97
CA PRO A 914 -2.12 33.40 30.39
C PRO A 914 -1.02 32.39 30.72
N THR A 915 0.00 32.85 31.44
CA THR A 915 1.12 32.05 31.95
C THR A 915 1.28 32.28 33.44
N THR A 916 1.56 31.24 34.21
CA THR A 916 1.96 31.36 35.62
C THR A 916 3.46 31.15 35.76
N PHE A 917 4.09 31.78 36.74
CA PHE A 917 5.50 31.57 37.05
C PHE A 917 5.61 31.04 38.48
N ASP A 918 6.19 29.84 38.62
CA ASP A 918 6.41 29.20 39.91
C ASP A 918 7.72 28.41 39.87
N ASP A 919 8.48 28.45 40.96
CA ASP A 919 9.77 27.76 41.15
C ASP A 919 10.75 27.86 39.94
N GLY A 920 10.88 29.04 39.34
CA GLY A 920 11.82 29.29 38.24
C GLY A 920 11.34 28.81 36.86
N THR A 921 10.10 28.34 36.75
CA THR A 921 9.51 27.81 35.52
C THR A 921 8.21 28.55 35.20
N TRP A 922 8.04 28.93 33.94
CA TRP A 922 6.77 29.42 33.45
C TRP A 922 5.91 28.26 32.97
N LEU A 923 4.62 28.30 33.25
CA LEU A 923 3.65 27.30 32.84
C LEU A 923 2.56 27.94 32.00
N TRP A 924 2.37 27.42 30.79
CA TRP A 924 1.22 27.66 29.93
C TRP A 924 0.40 26.38 29.85
N GLN A 925 -0.87 26.47 30.24
CA GLN A 925 -1.81 25.34 30.20
C GLN A 925 -2.79 25.52 29.04
N ARG A 926 -2.99 24.46 28.26
CA ARG A 926 -3.91 24.47 27.12
C ARG A 926 -4.69 23.16 27.02
N ASP A 927 -6.02 23.27 26.95
CA ASP A 927 -6.91 22.14 26.72
C ASP A 927 -7.53 22.25 25.31
N PHE A 928 -7.52 21.14 24.60
CA PHE A 928 -8.09 20.94 23.28
C PHE A 928 -9.28 19.98 23.38
N SER A 929 -10.40 20.37 22.77
CA SER A 929 -11.60 19.54 22.66
C SER A 929 -11.80 18.95 21.26
N SER A 930 -10.88 19.24 20.36
CA SER A 930 -10.85 18.79 18.96
C SER A 930 -9.46 19.05 18.37
N PRO A 931 -9.12 18.43 17.22
CA PRO A 931 -7.91 18.78 16.49
C PRO A 931 -7.92 20.25 16.08
N THR A 932 -7.04 21.04 16.68
CA THR A 932 -6.87 22.48 16.44
C THR A 932 -5.48 22.91 16.89
N ASP A 933 -5.04 24.08 16.44
CA ASP A 933 -3.81 24.72 16.85
C ASP A 933 -4.04 25.76 17.97
N ALA A 934 -2.98 26.03 18.72
CA ALA A 934 -2.92 27.15 19.66
C ALA A 934 -1.50 27.71 19.67
N THR A 935 -1.39 29.03 19.50
CA THR A 935 -0.11 29.73 19.59
C THR A 935 -0.08 30.61 20.83
N ASN A 936 1.03 30.61 21.55
CA ASN A 936 1.32 31.58 22.60
C ASN A 936 2.61 32.34 22.27
N VAL A 937 2.51 33.65 22.08
CA VAL A 937 3.67 34.53 21.89
C VAL A 937 4.15 35.05 23.24
N LEU A 938 5.40 34.75 23.56
CA LEU A 938 6.13 35.20 24.74
C LEU A 938 7.02 36.38 24.39
N TYR A 939 6.96 37.45 25.18
CA TYR A 939 7.85 38.61 25.06
C TYR A 939 8.95 38.52 26.10
N ILE A 940 10.12 38.03 25.68
CA ILE A 940 11.22 37.67 26.59
C ILE A 940 12.25 38.79 26.65
N LEU A 941 12.44 39.36 27.84
CA LEU A 941 13.50 40.31 28.14
C LEU A 941 14.81 39.55 28.40
N LEU A 942 15.80 39.73 27.52
CA LEU A 942 17.10 39.08 27.66
C LEU A 942 17.86 39.59 28.89
N PRO A 943 18.65 38.74 29.57
CA PRO A 943 19.33 39.13 30.81
C PRO A 943 20.39 40.21 30.58
N ASP A 944 20.50 41.14 31.54
CA ASP A 944 21.63 42.07 31.60
C ASP A 944 22.85 41.39 32.27
N GLY A 945 24.07 41.73 31.82
CA GLY A 945 25.32 41.26 32.45
C GLY A 945 25.73 39.81 32.13
N VAL A 946 25.00 39.13 31.26
CA VAL A 946 25.32 37.78 30.75
C VAL A 946 25.99 37.90 29.38
N ALA A 947 26.96 37.03 29.10
CA ALA A 947 27.63 36.93 27.80
C ALA A 947 27.57 35.48 27.30
N GLY A 948 27.34 35.31 26.00
CA GLY A 948 27.16 34.00 25.37
C GLY A 948 25.73 33.73 24.93
N GLU A 949 25.48 32.49 24.53
CA GLU A 949 24.18 32.04 24.03
C GLU A 949 23.12 32.00 25.13
N VAL A 950 21.93 32.54 24.85
CA VAL A 950 20.75 32.49 25.72
C VAL A 950 19.68 31.68 25.01
N SER A 951 19.10 30.71 25.70
CA SER A 951 18.16 29.76 25.12
C SER A 951 16.89 29.67 25.97
N LEU A 952 15.77 29.43 25.30
CA LEU A 952 14.49 29.06 25.88
C LEU A 952 14.38 27.53 25.84
N HIS A 953 14.23 26.90 27.00
CA HIS A 953 13.95 25.47 27.10
C HIS A 953 12.45 25.30 27.31
N VAL A 954 11.83 24.40 26.55
CA VAL A 954 10.39 24.14 26.59
C VAL A 954 10.17 22.64 26.79
N GLU A 955 9.50 22.27 27.86
CA GLU A 955 9.07 20.90 28.18
C GLU A 955 7.56 20.82 27.99
N ILE A 956 7.09 19.83 27.23
CA ILE A 956 5.68 19.64 26.92
C ILE A 956 5.25 18.31 27.51
N LYS A 957 4.17 18.36 28.29
CA LYS A 957 3.48 17.18 28.80
C LYS A 957 2.07 17.17 28.25
N ALA A 958 1.60 16.01 27.81
CA ALA A 958 0.31 15.84 27.17
C ALA A 958 -0.44 14.64 27.73
N GLY A 959 -1.75 14.73 27.78
CA GLY A 959 -2.61 13.61 28.15
C GLY A 959 -4.06 13.84 27.77
N ILE A 960 -4.89 12.80 27.73
CA ILE A 960 -6.35 12.97 27.48
C ILE A 960 -6.97 13.92 28.54
N ASN A 961 -6.40 13.89 29.75
CA ASN A 961 -6.64 14.81 30.84
C ASN A 961 -5.35 14.98 31.67
N ARG A 962 -5.35 15.90 32.64
CA ARG A 962 -4.17 16.18 33.47
C ARG A 962 -3.80 15.07 34.47
N ASP A 963 -4.69 14.12 34.74
CA ASP A 963 -4.38 12.96 35.60
C ASP A 963 -3.58 11.89 34.82
N LEU A 964 -3.62 11.95 33.49
CA LEU A 964 -2.95 11.03 32.56
C LEU A 964 -1.89 11.73 31.71
N MET A 965 -1.15 12.68 32.27
CA MET A 965 -0.09 13.34 31.53
C MET A 965 1.14 12.45 31.41
N VAL A 966 1.68 12.39 30.20
CA VAL A 966 2.98 11.81 29.89
C VAL A 966 3.91 12.88 29.35
N ASP A 967 5.21 12.64 29.42
CA ASP A 967 6.19 13.48 28.73
C ASP A 967 6.01 13.29 27.22
N ASP A 968 5.86 14.40 26.51
CA ASP A 968 5.58 14.42 25.08
C ASP A 968 6.84 14.83 24.31
N SER A 969 7.33 16.04 24.57
CA SER A 969 8.47 16.61 23.84
C SER A 969 9.26 17.62 24.66
N GLU A 970 10.54 17.78 24.32
CA GLU A 970 11.41 18.82 24.85
C GLU A 970 12.06 19.58 23.68
N LEU A 971 11.92 20.90 23.69
CA LEU A 971 12.42 21.79 22.65
C LEU A 971 13.37 22.82 23.26
N THR A 972 14.39 23.21 22.50
CA THR A 972 15.31 24.30 22.88
C THR A 972 15.42 25.29 21.73
N TYR A 973 15.15 26.56 22.01
CA TYR A 973 15.23 27.64 21.03
C TYR A 973 16.27 28.68 21.46
N VAL A 974 17.24 28.97 20.58
CA VAL A 974 18.28 29.96 20.84
C VAL A 974 17.71 31.36 20.59
N LEU A 975 17.57 32.15 21.66
CA LEU A 975 17.09 33.54 21.60
C LEU A 975 18.14 34.49 21.01
N GLY A 976 19.41 34.12 21.14
CA GLY A 976 20.54 34.78 20.51
C GLY A 976 21.80 34.77 21.37
N ASN A 977 22.86 35.38 20.86
CA ASN A 977 24.16 35.45 21.53
C ASN A 977 24.44 36.87 22.05
N LEU A 978 24.61 36.99 23.37
CA LEU A 978 24.84 38.26 24.04
C LEU A 978 26.32 38.64 24.05
N ASP A 979 26.65 39.77 23.44
CA ASP A 979 28.00 40.34 23.48
C ASP A 979 28.25 41.12 24.78
N GLY A 980 29.03 40.51 25.68
CA GLY A 980 29.50 41.11 26.93
C GLY A 980 30.69 42.05 26.81
N SER A 981 31.19 42.31 25.60
CA SER A 981 32.34 43.21 25.38
C SER A 981 32.00 44.65 25.75
N SER A 982 32.99 45.37 26.30
CA SER A 982 32.87 46.80 26.55
C SER A 982 32.64 47.55 25.23
N LYS A 983 31.47 48.20 25.09
CA LYS A 983 31.10 48.92 23.85
C LYS A 983 32.07 50.05 23.54
N TYR A 984 32.62 50.70 24.57
CA TYR A 984 33.68 51.67 24.42
C TYR A 984 34.95 51.05 23.83
N GLN A 985 35.40 49.90 24.35
CA GLN A 985 36.63 49.27 23.87
C GLN A 985 36.49 48.83 22.42
N VAL A 986 35.38 48.18 22.08
CA VAL A 986 35.07 47.77 20.70
C VAL A 986 35.06 48.99 19.76
N ALA A 987 34.39 50.07 20.16
CA ALA A 987 34.35 51.30 19.36
C ALA A 987 35.75 51.95 19.23
N SER A 988 36.55 51.95 20.30
CA SER A 988 37.91 52.49 20.29
C SER A 988 38.84 51.69 19.38
N ASP A 989 38.74 50.36 19.40
CA ASP A 989 39.58 49.47 18.60
C ASP A 989 39.24 49.60 17.10
N LEU A 990 37.94 49.67 16.76
CA LEU A 990 37.48 49.91 15.38
C LEU A 990 37.90 51.30 14.87
N LEU A 991 37.82 52.32 15.73
CA LEU A 991 38.29 53.66 15.38
C LEU A 991 39.80 53.70 15.11
N GLN A 992 40.59 52.98 15.91
CA GLN A 992 42.03 52.89 15.70
C GLN A 992 42.39 52.25 14.35
N GLN A 993 41.61 51.25 13.90
CA GLN A 993 41.77 50.65 12.57
C GLN A 993 41.48 51.66 11.44
N LEU A 994 40.48 52.53 11.62
CA LEU A 994 40.18 53.59 10.64
C LEU A 994 41.29 54.65 10.57
N GLU A 995 41.94 54.96 11.69
CA GLU A 995 43.07 55.91 11.72
C GLU A 995 44.32 55.39 10.97
N THR A 996 44.47 54.07 10.82
CA THR A 996 45.57 53.46 10.08
C THR A 996 45.39 53.40 8.56
N ASP A 997 44.16 53.59 8.05
CA ASP A 997 43.79 53.22 6.65
C ASP A 997 43.34 54.36 5.70
N GLY A 998 43.43 55.66 6.03
CA GLY A 998 43.09 56.71 5.04
C GLY A 998 43.10 58.19 5.48
N PRO A 999 42.83 59.14 4.56
CA PRO A 999 42.75 60.56 4.86
C PRO A 999 41.44 60.94 5.59
N GLY A 1000 41.50 61.14 6.90
CA GLY A 1000 40.34 61.56 7.72
C GLY A 1000 40.67 61.93 9.17
N ILE A 1001 41.96 62.09 9.51
CA ILE A 1001 42.49 62.13 10.88
C ILE A 1001 41.74 63.11 11.81
N ALA A 1002 41.37 64.30 11.33
CA ALA A 1002 40.68 65.27 12.17
C ALA A 1002 39.27 64.82 12.60
N LYS A 1003 38.55 64.11 11.72
CA LYS A 1003 37.22 63.52 12.03
C LYS A 1003 37.35 62.40 13.06
N PHE A 1004 38.29 61.47 12.84
CA PHE A 1004 38.51 60.36 13.76
C PHE A 1004 38.99 60.82 15.15
N GLN A 1005 39.85 61.85 15.21
CA GLN A 1005 40.23 62.49 16.48
C GLN A 1005 39.04 63.15 17.19
N PHE A 1006 38.11 63.75 16.45
CA PHE A 1006 36.88 64.29 17.03
C PHE A 1006 36.01 63.16 17.60
N ILE A 1007 35.82 62.07 16.85
CA ILE A 1007 35.09 60.88 17.31
C ILE A 1007 35.74 60.32 18.59
N ALA A 1008 37.05 60.12 18.61
CA ALA A 1008 37.79 59.62 19.78
C ALA A 1008 37.52 60.49 21.02
N LYS A 1009 37.61 61.82 20.87
CA LYS A 1009 37.32 62.79 21.95
C LYS A 1009 35.89 62.67 22.47
N LYS A 1010 34.93 62.34 21.60
CA LYS A 1010 33.52 62.12 21.94
C LYS A 1010 33.30 60.80 22.67
N LEU A 1011 33.94 59.71 22.24
CA LEU A 1011 33.90 58.42 22.95
C LEU A 1011 34.43 58.56 24.38
N ASP A 1012 35.59 59.22 24.52
CA ASP A 1012 36.20 59.58 25.80
C ASP A 1012 35.28 60.41 26.71
N ALA A 1013 34.57 61.38 26.14
CA ALA A 1013 33.61 62.20 26.87
C ALA A 1013 32.41 61.37 27.33
N ALA A 1014 31.91 60.46 26.47
CA ALA A 1014 30.80 59.59 26.77
C ALA A 1014 31.11 58.65 27.96
N VAL A 1015 32.27 57.99 27.98
CA VAL A 1015 32.69 57.16 29.13
C VAL A 1015 32.77 57.98 30.41
N ARG A 1016 33.42 59.15 30.36
CA ARG A 1016 33.57 60.02 31.54
C ARG A 1016 32.24 60.50 32.08
N ASP A 1017 31.29 60.85 31.22
CA ASP A 1017 29.97 61.31 31.63
C ASP A 1017 29.08 60.14 32.11
N GLN A 1018 29.18 58.96 31.49
CA GLN A 1018 28.54 57.73 31.97
C GLN A 1018 29.02 57.36 33.37
N ALA A 1019 30.33 57.41 33.62
CA ALA A 1019 30.92 57.14 34.95
C ALA A 1019 30.45 58.15 36.03
N LYS A 1020 30.03 59.36 35.62
CA LYS A 1020 29.48 60.39 36.51
C LYS A 1020 27.95 60.33 36.63
N GLY A 1021 27.29 59.34 36.03
CA GLY A 1021 25.83 59.24 35.97
C GLY A 1021 25.15 60.30 35.09
N LYS A 1022 25.90 61.04 34.27
CA LYS A 1022 25.38 62.10 33.37
C LYS A 1022 24.97 61.51 32.03
N LEU A 1023 24.00 60.59 32.05
CA LEU A 1023 23.60 59.78 30.88
C LEU A 1023 23.20 60.62 29.66
N ASN A 1024 22.44 61.71 29.86
CA ASN A 1024 22.07 62.64 28.79
C ASN A 1024 23.29 63.27 28.08
N ASN A 1025 24.36 63.57 28.81
CA ASN A 1025 25.60 64.11 28.22
C ASN A 1025 26.40 63.03 27.49
N ALA A 1026 26.39 61.80 28.02
CA ALA A 1026 27.02 60.66 27.37
C ALA A 1026 26.35 60.34 26.02
N ILE A 1027 25.01 60.24 26.01
CA ILE A 1027 24.21 60.07 24.79
C ILE A 1027 24.51 61.19 23.78
N LYS A 1028 24.51 62.45 24.22
CA LYS A 1028 24.84 63.58 23.34
C LYS A 1028 26.23 63.47 22.71
N SER A 1029 27.20 62.96 23.47
CA SER A 1029 28.57 62.77 22.97
C SER A 1029 28.62 61.66 21.93
N ILE A 1030 27.97 60.52 22.16
CA ILE A 1030 27.92 59.42 21.19
C ILE A 1030 27.14 59.82 19.95
N LEU A 1031 25.99 60.48 20.07
CA LEU A 1031 25.24 61.00 18.92
C LEU A 1031 26.10 61.93 18.05
N SER A 1032 26.94 62.77 18.67
CA SER A 1032 27.89 63.61 17.92
C SER A 1032 28.94 62.80 17.16
N ALA A 1033 29.35 61.64 17.71
CA ALA A 1033 30.27 60.72 17.04
C ALA A 1033 29.58 59.96 15.90
N VAL A 1034 28.33 59.57 16.10
CA VAL A 1034 27.51 58.91 15.08
C VAL A 1034 27.24 59.83 13.89
N ASP A 1035 26.90 61.10 14.13
CA ASP A 1035 26.74 62.09 13.06
C ASP A 1035 27.99 62.17 12.17
N GLU A 1036 29.18 62.20 12.76
CA GLU A 1036 30.44 62.30 12.02
C GLU A 1036 30.80 61.02 11.26
N ILE A 1037 30.58 59.83 11.86
CA ILE A 1037 30.92 58.55 11.22
C ILE A 1037 29.89 58.14 10.15
N SER A 1038 28.66 58.65 10.23
CA SER A 1038 27.58 58.34 9.28
C SER A 1038 27.85 58.82 7.85
N GLU A 1039 28.79 59.75 7.67
CA GLU A 1039 29.21 60.25 6.37
C GLU A 1039 30.27 59.36 5.68
N GLU A 1040 30.78 58.32 6.37
CA GLU A 1040 31.89 57.50 5.89
C GLU A 1040 31.40 56.17 5.29
N GLU A 1041 31.63 55.98 3.98
CA GLU A 1041 31.27 54.76 3.26
C GLU A 1041 32.39 53.69 3.36
N HIS A 1042 32.68 53.21 4.58
CA HIS A 1042 33.69 52.17 4.83
C HIS A 1042 33.14 51.03 5.71
N THR A 1043 33.57 49.79 5.46
CA THR A 1043 33.08 48.60 6.20
C THR A 1043 33.35 48.69 7.71
N VAL A 1044 34.56 49.13 8.10
CA VAL A 1044 34.93 49.34 9.50
C VAL A 1044 34.18 50.53 10.13
N ALA A 1045 33.86 51.56 9.35
CA ALA A 1045 33.04 52.69 9.81
C ALA A 1045 31.61 52.25 10.12
N ASN A 1046 31.03 51.38 9.28
CA ASN A 1046 29.74 50.75 9.54
C ASN A 1046 29.76 49.86 10.80
N GLN A 1047 30.82 49.07 11.00
CA GLN A 1047 30.99 48.29 12.23
C GLN A 1047 31.09 49.17 13.48
N LEU A 1048 31.87 50.27 13.39
CA LEU A 1048 31.97 51.25 14.45
C LEU A 1048 30.60 51.84 14.77
N ARG A 1049 29.83 52.23 13.75
CA ARG A 1049 28.48 52.75 13.92
C ARG A 1049 27.57 51.78 14.68
N PHE A 1050 27.51 50.51 14.28
CA PHE A 1050 26.74 49.50 15.03
C PHE A 1050 27.18 49.36 16.50
N ALA A 1051 28.48 49.46 16.79
CA ALA A 1051 28.98 49.44 18.16
C ALA A 1051 28.52 50.68 18.96
N LEU A 1052 28.46 51.86 18.33
CA LEU A 1052 27.93 53.08 18.94
C LEU A 1052 26.42 53.00 19.17
N ASP A 1053 25.66 52.44 18.24
CA ASP A 1053 24.20 52.30 18.39
C ASP A 1053 23.84 51.31 19.49
N ALA A 1054 24.59 50.21 19.60
CA ALA A 1054 24.46 49.28 20.72
C ALA A 1054 24.77 49.95 22.06
N TRP A 1055 25.74 50.87 22.11
CA TRP A 1055 26.05 51.64 23.31
C TRP A 1055 24.95 52.68 23.62
N LEU A 1056 24.42 53.36 22.60
CA LEU A 1056 23.30 54.28 22.74
C LEU A 1056 22.08 53.56 23.32
N TYR A 1057 21.75 52.38 22.82
CA TYR A 1057 20.66 51.55 23.33
C TYR A 1057 20.81 51.25 24.83
N GLN A 1058 22.01 50.84 25.27
CA GLN A 1058 22.28 50.56 26.69
C GLN A 1058 22.20 51.81 27.58
N LEU A 1059 22.62 52.98 27.09
CA LEU A 1059 22.51 54.23 27.84
C LEU A 1059 21.07 54.75 27.89
N GLN A 1060 20.33 54.59 26.80
CA GLN A 1060 18.94 55.01 26.67
C GLN A 1060 18.06 54.30 27.69
N ARG A 1061 18.22 52.98 27.85
CA ARG A 1061 17.51 52.16 28.85
C ARG A 1061 17.69 52.57 30.30
N ARG A 1062 18.66 53.43 30.58
CA ARG A 1062 19.00 53.89 31.93
C ARG A 1062 18.53 55.31 32.23
N LEU A 1063 17.94 56.00 31.24
CA LEU A 1063 17.25 57.29 31.42
C LEU A 1063 15.92 57.06 32.14
#